data_AF-A0A2D5S3D3-F1
#
_entry.id   AF-A0A2D5S3D3-F1
#
_cell.length_a   1.000
_cell.length_b   1.000
_cell.length_c   1.000
_cell.angle_alpha   90.00
_cell.angle_beta   90.00
_cell.angle_gamma   90.00
#
_symmetry.space_group_name_H-M   'P 1'
#
loop_
_entity.id
_entity.type
_entity.pdbx_description
1 polymer ?
#
loop_
_entity_poly.entity_id
_entity_poly.type
_entity_poly.pdbx_seq_one_letter_code
_entity_poly.pdbx_strand_id
1 'polypeptide(L)'
;MNSSATDARDVVITAAAACCSLGEGRHAILDAMLRDEVRIDDAPAIESSFVPVDGEPPRSVRAAQCPEVEPAAGDDGDRAERLLHRTIVQALEESGLGGGVPRMESGRPRRVESIFGTTLGGMRHLGRGLRTDDLHEYAGSLTGTVTRAVMQGTGLPLGGSTISAACASGVSAIALASTALLLDECDLALAISYDPISEFAYAGFSCLRLIADGPLRPFTAGREGMRLGEGYGVFVLERVSDATERGASPLARILGWGAASDAHHLTQPNPDGLGAARAIREAAVAPPDLVVAHATSTPANDAAEHAAMQAAFGDRFPSIPVTALKSRIGHTLGAAGSVELSVLIASMERGRIPGAANATTDRESFPTLDLVTEPRDLAIDRGVVVSLGFGGADAAIEIESMTTLEPTSSAPPIRDLDEVVVTGVGTLVPASESEPVRDGEITLDADALDGLDDPRAVRRLARFAQLVRAAGRLAVDDADLAEAEIRSSAAFVGTRFGAADYTLDFYEELVRDGLGSGNPLHFAESVPNIGSAQLSLGLGIEGLTLSTSGTRLAGIEALHLARRHLASGQADRAIVVAAEETHPKIRAILQRLGMLDDRPTAEGAVALVLERRGAALARGATVRAKLTSTRVAWPPRHGLRGSVDAWRAALDDAEGTVRVCGADHGDERPGDRLIARATPENRGQPGEERVERHSVGPILAVAKAVSHSTPGDSAVTIGARDEAGGAGIATINLV
;
A
#
# COMPACT_ATOMS: atom_id res chain seq x y z
N MET A 1 -31.57 21.51 14.38
CA MET A 1 -30.35 20.89 14.94
C MET A 1 -29.21 21.46 14.12
N ASN A 2 -28.48 22.43 14.68
CA ASN A 2 -27.31 23.01 14.02
C ASN A 2 -26.20 21.96 14.08
N SER A 3 -26.00 21.18 13.01
CA SER A 3 -24.73 20.49 12.84
C SER A 3 -23.67 21.58 12.71
N SER A 4 -22.61 21.41 13.48
CA SER A 4 -21.54 22.39 13.56
C SER A 4 -20.71 22.34 12.29
N ALA A 5 -19.96 23.42 11.98
CA ALA A 5 -19.07 23.45 10.81
C ALA A 5 -17.97 22.35 10.85
N THR A 6 -17.75 21.72 12.01
CA THR A 6 -16.84 20.59 12.19
C THR A 6 -17.40 19.27 11.65
N ASP A 7 -18.70 19.00 11.81
CA ASP A 7 -19.34 17.75 11.32
C ASP A 7 -19.34 17.65 9.78
N ALA A 8 -19.26 18.79 9.10
CA ALA A 8 -19.24 18.83 7.63
C ALA A 8 -17.96 18.22 7.03
N ARG A 9 -16.86 18.19 7.79
CA ARG A 9 -15.55 17.69 7.33
C ARG A 9 -15.31 16.23 7.67
N ASP A 10 -16.16 15.60 8.46
CA ASP A 10 -16.05 14.17 8.78
C ASP A 10 -16.00 13.32 7.52
N VAL A 11 -15.17 12.29 7.55
CA VAL A 11 -15.11 11.30 6.48
C VAL A 11 -16.11 10.20 6.76
N VAL A 12 -16.92 9.88 5.76
CA VAL A 12 -17.91 8.81 5.80
C VAL A 12 -17.70 7.81 4.69
N ILE A 13 -18.13 6.58 4.97
CA ILE A 13 -18.18 5.48 4.02
C ILE A 13 -19.58 5.48 3.39
N THR A 14 -19.66 5.61 2.07
CA THR A 14 -20.93 5.56 1.32
C THR A 14 -21.14 4.26 0.55
N ALA A 15 -20.09 3.43 0.44
CA ALA A 15 -20.17 2.05 -0.02
C ALA A 15 -19.06 1.21 0.61
N ALA A 16 -19.36 -0.07 0.85
CA ALA A 16 -18.45 -1.05 1.40
C ALA A 16 -18.70 -2.40 0.71
N ALA A 17 -18.15 -2.55 -0.49
CA ALA A 17 -18.22 -3.78 -1.27
C ALA A 17 -17.04 -4.68 -0.91
N ALA A 18 -17.29 -6.00 -0.86
CA ALA A 18 -16.26 -6.97 -0.60
C ALA A 18 -16.58 -8.31 -1.29
N CYS A 19 -15.53 -9.04 -1.64
CA CYS A 19 -15.60 -10.40 -2.16
C CYS A 19 -14.54 -11.25 -1.44
N CYS A 20 -14.92 -12.46 -1.02
CA CYS A 20 -14.02 -13.45 -0.42
C CYS A 20 -14.56 -14.88 -0.66
N SER A 21 -13.94 -15.90 -0.07
CA SER A 21 -14.37 -17.31 -0.21
C SER A 21 -15.80 -17.61 0.23
N LEU A 22 -16.41 -16.76 1.06
CA LEU A 22 -17.81 -16.88 1.48
C LEU A 22 -18.82 -16.19 0.55
N GLY A 23 -18.36 -15.44 -0.46
CA GLY A 23 -19.23 -14.84 -1.46
C GLY A 23 -18.94 -13.37 -1.77
N GLU A 24 -19.88 -12.73 -2.45
CA GLU A 24 -19.83 -11.34 -2.91
C GLU A 24 -20.87 -10.50 -2.16
N GLY A 25 -20.43 -9.36 -1.61
CA GLY A 25 -21.23 -8.43 -0.82
C GLY A 25 -21.14 -8.67 0.69
N ARG A 26 -21.02 -7.58 1.48
CA ARG A 26 -20.82 -7.66 2.93
C ARG A 26 -21.91 -8.43 3.68
N HIS A 27 -23.18 -8.29 3.26
CA HIS A 27 -24.29 -9.00 3.90
C HIS A 27 -24.28 -10.49 3.61
N ALA A 28 -23.96 -10.89 2.38
CA ALA A 28 -23.86 -12.29 2.00
C ALA A 28 -22.71 -12.99 2.75
N ILE A 29 -21.58 -12.29 2.88
CA ILE A 29 -20.43 -12.76 3.66
C ILE A 29 -20.83 -12.92 5.14
N LEU A 30 -21.43 -11.90 5.75
CA LEU A 30 -21.90 -11.98 7.14
C LEU A 30 -22.93 -13.10 7.33
N ASP A 31 -23.88 -13.23 6.41
CA ASP A 31 -24.91 -14.29 6.43
C ASP A 31 -24.29 -15.69 6.45
N ALA A 32 -23.28 -15.92 5.61
CA ALA A 32 -22.56 -17.19 5.59
C ALA A 32 -21.82 -17.42 6.92
N MET A 33 -21.15 -16.39 7.46
CA MET A 33 -20.47 -16.50 8.77
C MET A 33 -21.45 -16.79 9.92
N LEU A 34 -22.66 -16.19 9.91
CA LEU A 34 -23.69 -16.42 10.93
C LEU A 34 -24.34 -17.81 10.82
N ARG A 35 -24.31 -18.44 9.64
CA ARG A 35 -24.68 -19.85 9.42
C ARG A 35 -23.57 -20.84 9.74
N ASP A 36 -22.50 -20.34 10.36
CA ASP A 36 -21.31 -21.09 10.72
C ASP A 36 -20.53 -21.66 9.52
N GLU A 37 -20.62 -21.03 8.34
CA GLU A 37 -19.87 -21.48 7.18
C GLU A 37 -18.37 -21.15 7.30
N VAL A 38 -17.54 -22.06 6.80
CA VAL A 38 -16.08 -21.94 6.64
C VAL A 38 -15.73 -22.42 5.23
N ARG A 39 -14.94 -21.64 4.49
CA ARG A 39 -14.57 -21.98 3.10
C ARG A 39 -13.06 -21.93 2.94
N ILE A 40 -12.39 -22.91 3.54
CA ILE A 40 -10.96 -23.19 3.44
C ILE A 40 -10.83 -24.63 2.93
N ASP A 41 -10.93 -24.79 1.62
CA ASP A 41 -11.08 -26.07 0.92
C ASP A 41 -10.00 -26.21 -0.15
N ASP A 42 -10.14 -27.16 -1.08
CA ASP A 42 -9.24 -27.27 -2.23
C ASP A 42 -9.28 -25.99 -3.08
N ALA A 43 -8.10 -25.44 -3.40
CA ALA A 43 -7.91 -24.17 -4.09
C ALA A 43 -7.25 -24.39 -5.47
N PRO A 44 -8.01 -24.80 -6.50
CA PRO A 44 -7.46 -25.12 -7.82
C PRO A 44 -6.89 -23.92 -8.57
N ALA A 45 -7.20 -22.68 -8.16
CA ALA A 45 -6.64 -21.48 -8.80
C ALA A 45 -5.23 -21.13 -8.31
N ILE A 46 -4.72 -21.80 -7.25
CA ILE A 46 -3.29 -21.81 -6.98
C ILE A 46 -2.65 -22.62 -8.09
N GLU A 47 -1.87 -21.95 -8.92
CA GLU A 47 -1.16 -22.56 -10.04
C GLU A 47 -0.27 -23.70 -9.53
N SER A 48 -0.80 -24.92 -9.63
CA SER A 48 -0.22 -26.14 -9.06
C SER A 48 0.06 -27.17 -10.13
N SER A 49 0.00 -26.77 -11.41
CA SER A 49 0.30 -27.59 -12.59
C SER A 49 1.79 -27.88 -12.75
N PHE A 50 2.45 -28.24 -11.65
CA PHE A 50 3.79 -28.77 -11.63
C PHE A 50 3.70 -30.30 -11.55
N VAL A 51 4.27 -30.97 -12.55
CA VAL A 51 4.66 -32.38 -12.47
C VAL A 51 6.18 -32.37 -12.30
N PRO A 52 6.72 -32.66 -11.10
CA PRO A 52 8.16 -32.73 -10.92
C PRO A 52 8.76 -33.76 -11.88
N VAL A 53 9.96 -33.50 -12.41
CA VAL A 53 10.67 -34.41 -13.33
C VAL A 53 10.80 -35.83 -12.74
N ASP A 54 10.82 -35.94 -11.40
CA ASP A 54 10.92 -37.20 -10.64
C ASP A 54 9.96 -37.31 -9.42
N GLY A 55 8.75 -36.71 -9.45
CA GLY A 55 7.88 -36.68 -8.26
C GLY A 55 6.37 -36.80 -8.50
N GLU A 56 5.62 -37.06 -7.43
CA GLU A 56 4.15 -37.10 -7.49
C GLU A 56 3.58 -35.67 -7.60
N PRO A 57 2.44 -35.49 -8.31
CA PRO A 57 1.75 -34.21 -8.35
C PRO A 57 1.46 -33.72 -6.92
N PRO A 58 1.51 -32.40 -6.67
CA PRO A 58 1.26 -31.86 -5.34
C PRO A 58 -0.11 -32.32 -4.81
N ARG A 59 -0.15 -32.67 -3.52
CA ARG A 59 -1.43 -32.87 -2.79
C ARG A 59 -2.31 -31.64 -3.01
N SER A 60 -3.63 -31.82 -3.01
CA SER A 60 -4.55 -30.70 -3.15
C SER A 60 -4.21 -29.61 -2.13
N VAL A 61 -3.97 -28.40 -2.64
CA VAL A 61 -3.63 -27.25 -1.81
C VAL A 61 -4.92 -26.71 -1.20
N ARG A 62 -4.94 -26.55 0.12
CA ARG A 62 -6.09 -25.97 0.82
C ARG A 62 -5.91 -24.49 1.11
N ALA A 63 -6.82 -23.66 0.60
CA ALA A 63 -6.89 -22.23 0.82
C ALA A 63 -8.33 -21.71 0.65
N ALA A 64 -8.59 -20.52 1.17
CA ALA A 64 -9.88 -19.83 1.00
C ALA A 64 -9.93 -19.07 -0.32
N GLN A 65 -10.23 -19.78 -1.39
CA GLN A 65 -10.42 -19.24 -2.73
C GLN A 65 -11.81 -18.60 -2.87
N CYS A 66 -11.92 -17.42 -3.49
CA CYS A 66 -13.22 -16.86 -3.88
C CYS A 66 -13.95 -17.82 -4.82
N PRO A 67 -15.28 -17.96 -4.77
CA PRO A 67 -16.02 -18.60 -5.85
C PRO A 67 -15.95 -17.72 -7.11
N GLU A 68 -15.87 -18.32 -8.29
CA GLU A 68 -15.99 -17.60 -9.57
C GLU A 68 -16.96 -18.36 -10.47
N VAL A 69 -17.81 -17.60 -11.17
CA VAL A 69 -18.64 -18.11 -12.27
C VAL A 69 -17.79 -18.11 -13.53
N GLU A 70 -17.93 -19.15 -14.37
CA GLU A 70 -17.25 -19.22 -15.66
C GLU A 70 -17.29 -17.86 -16.41
N PRO A 71 -16.14 -17.36 -16.88
CA PRO A 71 -16.08 -16.07 -17.56
C PRO A 71 -16.98 -16.04 -18.79
N ALA A 72 -17.49 -14.86 -19.12
CA ALA A 72 -18.28 -14.69 -20.34
C ALA A 72 -17.44 -15.08 -21.57
N ALA A 73 -18.08 -15.64 -22.61
CA ALA A 73 -17.37 -16.03 -23.82
C ALA A 73 -16.64 -14.82 -24.44
N GLY A 74 -15.31 -14.89 -24.49
CA GLY A 74 -14.44 -13.83 -25.01
C GLY A 74 -13.84 -12.90 -23.94
N ASP A 75 -14.10 -13.14 -22.65
CA ASP A 75 -13.39 -12.50 -21.54
C ASP A 75 -12.11 -13.28 -21.23
N ASP A 76 -10.98 -12.74 -21.65
CA ASP A 76 -9.62 -13.28 -21.50
C ASP A 76 -8.84 -12.66 -20.32
N GLY A 77 -9.48 -11.82 -19.50
CA GLY A 77 -8.82 -11.14 -18.38
C GLY A 77 -8.31 -12.10 -17.30
N ASP A 78 -7.41 -11.65 -16.43
CA ASP A 78 -7.07 -12.46 -15.26
C ASP A 78 -8.25 -12.52 -14.28
N ARG A 79 -8.39 -13.67 -13.63
CA ARG A 79 -9.40 -13.91 -12.60
C ARG A 79 -9.40 -12.85 -11.51
N ALA A 80 -8.23 -12.47 -11.01
CA ALA A 80 -8.10 -11.50 -9.94
C ALA A 80 -8.61 -10.13 -10.38
N GLU A 81 -8.31 -9.75 -11.62
CA GLU A 81 -8.77 -8.50 -12.22
C GLU A 81 -10.27 -8.48 -12.41
N ARG A 82 -10.88 -9.59 -12.87
CA ARG A 82 -12.34 -9.70 -12.99
C ARG A 82 -13.04 -9.59 -11.65
N LEU A 83 -12.57 -10.30 -10.63
CA LEU A 83 -13.13 -10.24 -9.28
C LEU A 83 -13.02 -8.84 -8.69
N LEU A 84 -11.86 -8.20 -8.84
CA LEU A 84 -11.64 -6.83 -8.38
C LEU A 84 -12.52 -5.82 -9.13
N HIS A 85 -12.57 -5.89 -10.46
CA HIS A 85 -13.42 -5.03 -11.29
C HIS A 85 -14.89 -5.14 -10.89
N ARG A 86 -15.41 -6.36 -10.74
CA ARG A 86 -16.79 -6.58 -10.27
C ARG A 86 -17.04 -5.98 -8.89
N THR A 87 -16.08 -6.10 -7.97
CA THR A 87 -16.18 -5.49 -6.63
C THR A 87 -16.18 -3.96 -6.71
N ILE A 88 -15.40 -3.36 -7.62
CA ILE A 88 -15.42 -1.91 -7.89
C ILE A 88 -16.79 -1.49 -8.41
N VAL A 89 -17.34 -2.19 -9.40
CA VAL A 89 -18.68 -1.90 -9.94
C VAL A 89 -19.75 -1.99 -8.85
N GLN A 90 -19.72 -3.01 -8.00
CA GLN A 90 -20.64 -3.15 -6.86
C GLN A 90 -20.56 -1.95 -5.91
N ALA A 91 -19.34 -1.46 -5.59
CA ALA A 91 -19.17 -0.28 -4.74
C ALA A 91 -19.72 1.00 -5.41
N LEU A 92 -19.54 1.15 -6.72
CA LEU A 92 -20.09 2.27 -7.47
C LEU A 92 -21.62 2.21 -7.53
N GLU A 93 -22.20 1.03 -7.71
CA GLU A 93 -23.65 0.84 -7.67
C GLU A 93 -24.22 1.15 -6.29
N GLU A 94 -23.63 0.60 -5.22
CA GLU A 94 -24.05 0.84 -3.84
C GLU A 94 -23.98 2.33 -3.47
N SER A 95 -22.90 3.01 -3.85
CA SER A 95 -22.73 4.44 -3.57
C SER A 95 -23.64 5.33 -4.43
N GLY A 96 -24.36 4.79 -5.42
CA GLY A 96 -25.18 5.57 -6.36
C GLY A 96 -24.37 6.26 -7.47
N LEU A 97 -23.15 5.80 -7.73
CA LEU A 97 -22.21 6.31 -8.75
C LEU A 97 -22.14 5.44 -10.02
N GLY A 98 -22.91 4.35 -10.11
CA GLY A 98 -22.91 3.45 -11.28
C GLY A 98 -23.31 4.12 -12.61
N GLY A 99 -24.02 5.25 -12.56
CA GLY A 99 -24.33 6.08 -13.73
C GLY A 99 -23.25 7.11 -14.10
N GLY A 100 -22.13 7.12 -13.37
CA GLY A 100 -21.06 8.11 -13.46
C GLY A 100 -21.03 9.07 -12.28
N VAL A 101 -19.89 9.75 -12.11
CA VAL A 101 -19.69 10.70 -11.00
C VAL A 101 -20.41 12.03 -11.28
N PRO A 102 -21.38 12.44 -10.46
CA PRO A 102 -22.06 13.71 -10.65
C PRO A 102 -21.12 14.90 -10.43
N ARG A 103 -21.42 16.02 -11.07
CA ARG A 103 -20.75 17.30 -10.77
C ARG A 103 -21.18 17.78 -9.38
N MET A 104 -20.34 18.61 -8.77
CA MET A 104 -20.72 19.36 -7.58
C MET A 104 -21.86 20.34 -7.90
N GLU A 105 -22.60 20.81 -6.90
CA GLU A 105 -23.63 21.87 -7.04
C GLU A 105 -23.07 23.15 -7.69
N SER A 106 -21.80 23.46 -7.44
CA SER A 106 -21.08 24.57 -8.08
C SER A 106 -20.86 24.38 -9.60
N GLY A 107 -21.18 23.21 -10.14
CA GLY A 107 -20.97 22.84 -11.55
C GLY A 107 -19.57 22.32 -11.85
N ARG A 108 -18.63 22.34 -10.89
CA ARG A 108 -17.28 21.77 -11.10
C ARG A 108 -17.30 20.23 -11.12
N PRO A 109 -16.44 19.56 -11.89
CA PRO A 109 -16.22 18.13 -11.74
C PRO A 109 -15.73 17.80 -10.32
N ARG A 110 -16.11 16.64 -9.81
CA ARG A 110 -15.51 16.07 -8.60
C ARG A 110 -14.09 15.59 -8.90
N ARG A 111 -13.16 15.91 -8.01
CA ARG A 111 -11.79 15.38 -8.01
C ARG A 111 -11.85 13.99 -7.39
N VAL A 112 -11.50 12.99 -8.18
CA VAL A 112 -11.55 11.60 -7.76
C VAL A 112 -10.14 11.10 -7.50
N GLU A 113 -9.96 10.46 -6.35
CA GLU A 113 -8.74 9.76 -6.00
C GLU A 113 -9.00 8.26 -5.86
N SER A 114 -8.02 7.44 -6.24
CA SER A 114 -8.03 6.00 -6.02
C SER A 114 -6.70 5.57 -5.40
N ILE A 115 -6.78 4.79 -4.33
CA ILE A 115 -5.62 4.22 -3.64
C ILE A 115 -5.81 2.72 -3.59
N PHE A 116 -4.81 1.98 -4.06
CA PHE A 116 -4.81 0.53 -4.15
C PHE A 116 -3.91 -0.07 -3.06
N GLY A 117 -4.46 -0.89 -2.17
CA GLY A 117 -3.72 -1.64 -1.15
C GLY A 117 -3.55 -3.11 -1.54
N THR A 118 -2.32 -3.59 -1.59
CA THR A 118 -2.02 -4.99 -1.96
C THR A 118 -0.71 -5.47 -1.34
N THR A 119 -0.62 -6.77 -1.06
CA THR A 119 0.63 -7.44 -0.67
C THR A 119 1.35 -8.01 -1.87
N LEU A 120 0.64 -8.43 -2.92
CA LEU A 120 1.21 -9.19 -4.03
C LEU A 120 1.28 -8.41 -5.33
N GLY A 121 0.42 -7.41 -5.54
CA GLY A 121 0.35 -6.67 -6.80
C GLY A 121 0.17 -7.60 -8.01
N GLY A 122 1.01 -7.45 -9.02
CA GLY A 122 1.00 -8.25 -10.26
C GLY A 122 1.76 -9.59 -10.18
N MET A 123 2.11 -10.09 -8.99
CA MET A 123 2.96 -11.28 -8.85
C MET A 123 2.37 -12.54 -9.54
N ARG A 124 1.06 -12.72 -9.56
CA ARG A 124 0.41 -13.85 -10.27
C ARG A 124 0.75 -13.86 -11.77
N HIS A 125 0.75 -12.69 -12.39
CA HIS A 125 1.14 -12.51 -13.79
C HIS A 125 2.63 -12.79 -14.01
N LEU A 126 3.50 -12.36 -13.08
CA LEU A 126 4.93 -12.67 -13.16
C LEU A 126 5.18 -14.19 -13.17
N GLY A 127 4.56 -14.93 -12.25
CA GLY A 127 4.68 -16.39 -12.20
C GLY A 127 4.21 -17.08 -13.49
N ARG A 128 3.08 -16.63 -14.04
CA ARG A 128 2.58 -17.13 -15.34
C ARG A 128 3.53 -16.83 -16.48
N GLY A 129 3.98 -15.58 -16.61
CA GLY A 129 4.94 -15.18 -17.63
C GLY A 129 6.24 -15.99 -17.55
N LEU A 130 6.76 -16.27 -16.36
CA LEU A 130 7.95 -17.09 -16.19
C LEU A 130 7.76 -18.56 -16.60
N ARG A 131 6.54 -19.11 -16.47
CA ARG A 131 6.21 -20.48 -16.89
C ARG A 131 5.95 -20.61 -18.38
N THR A 132 5.36 -19.60 -19.00
CA THR A 132 4.88 -19.68 -20.40
C THR A 132 5.73 -18.89 -21.39
N ASP A 133 6.60 -18.00 -20.91
CA ASP A 133 7.26 -16.94 -21.68
C ASP A 133 6.28 -16.05 -22.49
N ASP A 134 5.06 -15.90 -21.98
CA ASP A 134 4.03 -15.07 -22.60
C ASP A 134 4.20 -13.58 -22.24
N LEU A 135 4.31 -12.73 -23.26
CA LEU A 135 4.41 -11.29 -23.11
C LEU A 135 3.15 -10.64 -22.55
N HIS A 136 1.97 -11.20 -22.80
CA HIS A 136 0.74 -10.69 -22.21
C HIS A 136 0.76 -10.82 -20.68
N GLU A 137 1.24 -11.95 -20.18
CA GLU A 137 1.40 -12.17 -18.73
C GLU A 137 2.48 -11.25 -18.15
N TYR A 138 3.64 -11.11 -18.81
CA TYR A 138 4.64 -10.15 -18.33
C TYR A 138 4.12 -8.70 -18.29
N ALA A 139 3.25 -8.30 -19.22
CA ALA A 139 2.62 -6.99 -19.21
C ALA A 139 1.73 -6.76 -17.96
N GLY A 140 1.15 -7.82 -17.39
CA GLY A 140 0.36 -7.78 -16.14
C GLY A 140 1.20 -7.80 -14.86
N SER A 141 2.52 -7.99 -14.94
CA SER A 141 3.37 -8.19 -13.75
C SER A 141 3.57 -6.93 -12.88
N LEU A 142 3.47 -5.74 -13.49
CA LEU A 142 3.58 -4.47 -12.78
C LEU A 142 2.23 -4.10 -12.18
N THR A 143 2.21 -3.67 -10.91
CA THR A 143 0.94 -3.38 -10.25
C THR A 143 0.19 -2.21 -10.91
N GLY A 144 0.90 -1.26 -11.52
CA GLY A 144 0.30 -0.17 -12.29
C GLY A 144 -0.54 -0.64 -13.49
N THR A 145 -0.24 -1.79 -14.09
CA THR A 145 -1.05 -2.32 -15.20
C THR A 145 -2.33 -2.99 -14.70
N VAL A 146 -2.25 -3.74 -13.59
CA VAL A 146 -3.42 -4.32 -12.91
C VAL A 146 -4.41 -3.23 -12.50
N THR A 147 -3.95 -2.18 -11.80
CA THR A 147 -4.84 -1.07 -11.37
C THR A 147 -5.51 -0.38 -12.54
N ARG A 148 -4.83 -0.25 -13.68
CA ARG A 148 -5.40 0.31 -14.89
C ARG A 148 -6.47 -0.59 -15.51
N ALA A 149 -6.21 -1.89 -15.60
CA ALA A 149 -7.12 -2.87 -16.17
C ALA A 149 -8.45 -2.89 -15.40
N VAL A 150 -8.39 -2.95 -14.07
CA VAL A 150 -9.59 -3.03 -13.21
C VAL A 150 -10.40 -1.74 -13.13
N MET A 151 -9.81 -0.60 -13.49
CA MET A 151 -10.52 0.68 -13.56
C MET A 151 -11.17 0.92 -14.93
N GLN A 152 -10.89 0.08 -15.92
CA GLN A 152 -11.43 0.23 -17.26
C GLN A 152 -12.97 0.11 -17.27
N GLY A 153 -13.63 1.06 -17.93
CA GLY A 153 -15.10 1.07 -18.06
C GLY A 153 -15.86 1.57 -16.83
N THR A 154 -15.19 1.90 -15.74
CA THR A 154 -15.83 2.43 -14.51
C THR A 154 -16.27 3.90 -14.63
N GLY A 155 -15.74 4.63 -15.61
CA GLY A 155 -15.94 6.08 -15.75
C GLY A 155 -15.05 6.93 -14.83
N LEU A 156 -14.15 6.30 -14.06
CA LEU A 156 -13.17 6.95 -13.20
C LEU A 156 -11.78 7.04 -13.87
N PRO A 157 -10.83 7.82 -13.33
CA PRO A 157 -9.44 7.79 -13.76
C PRO A 157 -8.87 6.36 -13.75
N LEU A 158 -8.10 6.02 -14.78
CA LEU A 158 -7.60 4.65 -15.03
C LEU A 158 -6.36 4.28 -14.19
N GLY A 159 -6.29 4.71 -12.95
CA GLY A 159 -5.15 4.44 -12.07
C GLY A 159 -5.27 5.10 -10.72
N GLY A 160 -4.28 4.83 -9.86
CA GLY A 160 -4.21 5.34 -8.50
C GLY A 160 -2.86 5.02 -7.89
N SER A 161 -2.58 5.61 -6.72
CA SER A 161 -1.39 5.26 -5.95
C SER A 161 -1.52 3.82 -5.46
N THR A 162 -0.53 2.98 -5.76
CA THR A 162 -0.51 1.61 -5.24
C THR A 162 0.42 1.55 -4.05
N ILE A 163 -0.11 1.12 -2.91
CA ILE A 163 0.64 0.98 -1.67
C ILE A 163 0.71 -0.48 -1.21
N SER A 164 1.83 -0.81 -0.56
CA SER A 164 2.02 -2.07 0.15
C SER A 164 2.54 -1.81 1.57
N ALA A 165 1.74 -2.23 2.54
CA ALA A 165 2.08 -2.38 3.95
C ALA A 165 1.81 -3.84 4.38
N ALA A 166 2.11 -4.79 3.48
CA ALA A 166 1.72 -6.19 3.60
C ALA A 166 0.23 -6.34 3.98
N CYS A 167 -0.06 -7.11 5.03
CA CYS A 167 -1.42 -7.39 5.51
C CYS A 167 -2.17 -6.14 5.99
N ALA A 168 -1.46 -5.05 6.32
CA ALA A 168 -2.04 -3.78 6.74
C ALA A 168 -2.45 -2.86 5.56
N SER A 169 -2.23 -3.29 4.30
CA SER A 169 -2.43 -2.45 3.11
C SER A 169 -3.87 -1.94 2.96
N GLY A 170 -4.88 -2.78 3.22
CA GLY A 170 -6.29 -2.38 3.09
C GLY A 170 -6.70 -1.25 4.04
N VAL A 171 -6.36 -1.38 5.33
CA VAL A 171 -6.59 -0.33 6.34
C VAL A 171 -5.79 0.94 5.99
N SER A 172 -4.54 0.77 5.57
CA SER A 172 -3.66 1.88 5.17
C SER A 172 -4.23 2.64 3.96
N ALA A 173 -4.81 1.96 2.98
CA ALA A 173 -5.43 2.58 1.82
C ALA A 173 -6.63 3.46 2.21
N ILE A 174 -7.47 2.97 3.12
CA ILE A 174 -8.62 3.72 3.67
C ILE A 174 -8.14 4.94 4.46
N ALA A 175 -7.10 4.81 5.28
CA ALA A 175 -6.51 5.90 6.06
C ALA A 175 -5.93 7.00 5.16
N LEU A 176 -5.17 6.63 4.12
CA LEU A 176 -4.59 7.59 3.17
C LEU A 176 -5.67 8.29 2.35
N ALA A 177 -6.70 7.56 1.91
CA ALA A 177 -7.83 8.11 1.18
C ALA A 177 -8.63 9.11 2.03
N SER A 178 -8.83 8.78 3.31
CA SER A 178 -9.45 9.68 4.29
C SER A 178 -8.62 10.94 4.50
N THR A 179 -7.29 10.81 4.56
CA THR A 179 -6.37 11.95 4.70
C THR A 179 -6.48 12.90 3.49
N ALA A 180 -6.56 12.38 2.27
CA ALA A 180 -6.72 13.19 1.07
C ALA A 180 -8.04 14.00 1.05
N LEU A 181 -9.14 13.41 1.53
CA LEU A 181 -10.42 14.11 1.69
C LEU A 181 -10.34 15.22 2.75
N LEU A 182 -9.69 14.94 3.89
CA LEU A 182 -9.54 15.92 4.97
C LEU A 182 -8.62 17.10 4.61
N LEU A 183 -7.63 16.87 3.75
CA LEU A 183 -6.76 17.90 3.18
C LEU A 183 -7.40 18.65 2.00
N ASP A 184 -8.65 18.34 1.66
CA ASP A 184 -9.36 18.90 0.51
C ASP A 184 -8.59 18.73 -0.81
N GLU A 185 -7.90 17.60 -0.99
CA GLU A 185 -7.17 17.29 -2.23
C GLU A 185 -8.06 16.55 -3.24
N CYS A 186 -9.05 15.81 -2.74
CA CYS A 186 -10.09 15.16 -3.53
C CYS A 186 -11.48 15.40 -2.92
N ASP A 187 -12.54 15.07 -3.66
CA ASP A 187 -13.94 15.17 -3.22
C ASP A 187 -14.61 13.80 -3.09
N LEU A 188 -14.01 12.81 -3.76
CA LEU A 188 -14.44 11.43 -3.76
C LEU A 188 -13.18 10.56 -3.77
N ALA A 189 -13.07 9.63 -2.83
CA ALA A 189 -11.93 8.73 -2.77
C ALA A 189 -12.39 7.26 -2.81
N LEU A 190 -11.69 6.46 -3.60
CA LEU A 190 -11.85 5.01 -3.62
C LEU A 190 -10.64 4.39 -2.91
N ALA A 191 -10.90 3.67 -1.82
CA ALA A 191 -9.92 2.78 -1.21
C ALA A 191 -10.19 1.37 -1.71
N ILE A 192 -9.31 0.89 -2.58
CA ILE A 192 -9.41 -0.39 -3.27
C ILE A 192 -8.34 -1.30 -2.69
N SER A 193 -8.66 -2.53 -2.37
CA SER A 193 -7.69 -3.48 -1.84
C SER A 193 -7.97 -4.88 -2.33
N TYR A 194 -6.91 -5.63 -2.62
CA TYR A 194 -7.02 -6.96 -3.19
C TYR A 194 -5.77 -7.77 -2.92
N ASP A 195 -5.94 -9.09 -2.88
CA ASP A 195 -4.87 -10.03 -3.18
C ASP A 195 -5.48 -11.36 -3.65
N PRO A 196 -5.04 -11.88 -4.81
CA PRO A 196 -5.41 -13.20 -5.25
C PRO A 196 -4.65 -14.28 -4.48
N ILE A 197 -5.21 -15.49 -4.47
CA ILE A 197 -4.38 -16.67 -4.20
C ILE A 197 -3.37 -16.86 -5.34
N SER A 198 -2.15 -17.30 -5.02
CA SER A 198 -1.08 -17.53 -5.99
C SER A 198 -0.09 -18.58 -5.48
N GLU A 199 0.64 -19.18 -6.42
CA GLU A 199 1.75 -20.09 -6.10
C GLU A 199 2.84 -19.43 -5.25
N PHE A 200 3.15 -18.16 -5.54
CA PHE A 200 4.16 -17.37 -4.84
C PHE A 200 3.83 -17.18 -3.37
N ALA A 201 2.62 -16.70 -3.08
CA ALA A 201 2.19 -16.52 -1.70
C ALA A 201 2.14 -17.86 -0.97
N TYR A 202 1.56 -18.89 -1.59
CA TYR A 202 1.43 -20.19 -0.94
C TYR A 202 2.78 -20.82 -0.61
N ALA A 203 3.69 -20.91 -1.58
CA ALA A 203 5.02 -21.46 -1.37
C ALA A 203 5.83 -20.63 -0.37
N GLY A 204 5.71 -19.29 -0.44
CA GLY A 204 6.37 -18.37 0.46
C GLY A 204 5.98 -18.57 1.93
N PHE A 205 4.69 -18.52 2.24
CA PHE A 205 4.22 -18.79 3.59
C PHE A 205 4.45 -20.24 4.03
N SER A 206 4.48 -21.20 3.09
CA SER A 206 4.80 -22.61 3.38
C SER A 206 6.26 -22.78 3.79
N CYS A 207 7.21 -22.17 3.07
CA CYS A 207 8.63 -22.27 3.40
C CYS A 207 8.99 -21.55 4.71
N LEU A 208 8.23 -20.51 5.08
CA LEU A 208 8.27 -19.88 6.41
C LEU A 208 7.62 -20.72 7.52
N ARG A 209 7.00 -21.86 7.19
CA ARG A 209 6.25 -22.73 8.12
C ARG A 209 5.08 -22.03 8.81
N LEU A 210 4.41 -21.13 8.08
CA LEU A 210 3.26 -20.38 8.59
C LEU A 210 1.92 -20.97 8.13
N ILE A 211 1.92 -21.87 7.13
CA ILE A 211 0.71 -22.57 6.70
C ILE A 211 0.42 -23.74 7.66
N ALA A 212 -0.72 -23.69 8.35
CA ALA A 212 -1.15 -24.75 9.25
C ALA A 212 -1.63 -25.98 8.50
N ASP A 213 -1.38 -27.19 9.01
CA ASP A 213 -1.96 -28.42 8.47
C ASP A 213 -3.46 -28.52 8.80
N GLY A 214 -3.83 -28.18 10.04
CA GLY A 214 -5.19 -28.20 10.56
C GLY A 214 -6.04 -26.95 10.25
N PRO A 215 -7.25 -26.86 10.84
CA PRO A 215 -8.09 -25.68 10.75
C PRO A 215 -7.51 -24.51 11.56
N LEU A 216 -7.80 -23.29 11.11
CA LEU A 216 -7.47 -22.05 11.84
C LEU A 216 -8.30 -21.98 13.11
N ARG A 217 -7.63 -21.67 14.21
CA ARG A 217 -8.18 -21.66 15.57
C ARG A 217 -7.55 -20.53 16.39
N PRO A 218 -7.92 -19.27 16.10
CA PRO A 218 -7.28 -18.12 16.72
C PRO A 218 -7.44 -18.16 18.24
N PHE A 219 -6.41 -17.73 18.95
CA PHE A 219 -6.32 -17.67 20.42
C PHE A 219 -6.61 -18.99 21.15
N THR A 220 -6.49 -20.13 20.46
CA THR A 220 -6.67 -21.48 21.03
C THR A 220 -5.32 -22.12 21.34
N ALA A 221 -5.24 -22.99 22.35
CA ALA A 221 -3.97 -23.57 22.86
C ALA A 221 -3.23 -24.44 21.83
N GLY A 222 -3.93 -24.98 20.83
CA GLY A 222 -3.35 -25.83 19.77
C GLY A 222 -3.27 -25.17 18.41
N ARG A 223 -3.16 -23.84 18.35
CA ARG A 223 -3.03 -23.08 17.09
C ARG A 223 -1.64 -23.29 16.47
N GLU A 224 -1.58 -23.50 15.17
CA GLU A 224 -0.35 -23.92 14.47
C GLU A 224 0.14 -22.89 13.44
N GLY A 225 -0.76 -22.05 12.93
CA GLY A 225 -0.48 -21.15 11.82
C GLY A 225 -1.75 -20.70 11.11
N MET A 226 -1.56 -20.10 9.94
CA MET A 226 -2.61 -19.54 9.10
C MET A 226 -2.91 -20.40 7.87
N ARG A 227 -3.91 -19.99 7.09
CA ARG A 227 -4.25 -20.49 5.76
C ARG A 227 -4.47 -19.26 4.91
N LEU A 228 -4.04 -19.30 3.66
CA LEU A 228 -4.26 -18.19 2.76
C LEU A 228 -5.73 -18.08 2.38
N GLY A 229 -6.15 -16.86 2.14
CA GLY A 229 -7.41 -16.53 1.49
C GLY A 229 -7.17 -15.57 0.35
N GLU A 230 -8.14 -15.50 -0.53
CA GLU A 230 -8.26 -14.49 -1.55
C GLU A 230 -9.37 -13.52 -1.15
N GLY A 231 -9.16 -12.24 -1.41
CA GLY A 231 -10.15 -11.23 -1.07
C GLY A 231 -9.98 -9.93 -1.82
N TYR A 232 -11.10 -9.21 -1.90
CA TYR A 232 -11.23 -7.92 -2.57
C TYR A 232 -12.12 -7.05 -1.69
N GLY A 233 -11.71 -5.80 -1.44
CA GLY A 233 -12.50 -4.84 -0.66
C GLY A 233 -12.41 -3.46 -1.28
N VAL A 234 -13.55 -2.84 -1.52
CA VAL A 234 -13.66 -1.52 -2.15
C VAL A 234 -14.58 -0.62 -1.32
N PHE A 235 -14.05 0.52 -0.92
CA PHE A 235 -14.76 1.54 -0.16
C PHE A 235 -14.84 2.84 -0.94
N VAL A 236 -16.02 3.46 -0.92
CA VAL A 236 -16.23 4.82 -1.45
C VAL A 236 -16.34 5.78 -0.27
N LEU A 237 -15.38 6.69 -0.19
CA LEU A 237 -15.23 7.65 0.91
C LEU A 237 -15.52 9.07 0.42
N GLU A 238 -16.22 9.83 1.25
CA GLU A 238 -16.55 11.23 1.00
C GLU A 238 -16.53 12.01 2.31
N ARG A 239 -16.46 13.35 2.21
CA ARG A 239 -16.84 14.20 3.33
C ARG A 239 -18.36 14.12 3.52
N VAL A 240 -18.84 14.25 4.76
CA VAL A 240 -20.28 14.30 5.07
C VAL A 240 -21.01 15.34 4.21
N SER A 241 -20.42 16.52 4.02
CA SER A 241 -20.99 17.57 3.16
C SER A 241 -21.23 17.08 1.73
N ASP A 242 -20.25 16.40 1.17
CA ASP A 242 -20.19 16.05 -0.24
C ASP A 242 -21.10 14.85 -0.55
N ALA A 243 -21.18 13.90 0.39
CA ALA A 243 -22.14 12.80 0.39
C ALA A 243 -23.58 13.33 0.49
N THR A 244 -23.83 14.26 1.42
CA THR A 244 -25.15 14.88 1.61
C THR A 244 -25.59 15.66 0.37
N GLU A 245 -24.67 16.44 -0.23
CA GLU A 245 -24.91 17.23 -1.44
C GLU A 245 -25.48 16.39 -2.60
N ARG A 246 -24.90 15.19 -2.83
CA ARG A 246 -25.38 14.30 -3.89
C ARG A 246 -26.50 13.33 -3.44
N GLY A 247 -27.01 13.48 -2.22
CA GLY A 247 -28.07 12.63 -1.67
C GLY A 247 -27.65 11.21 -1.31
N ALA A 248 -26.36 10.97 -1.05
CA ALA A 248 -25.86 9.68 -0.60
C ALA A 248 -26.32 9.37 0.84
N SER A 249 -26.51 8.09 1.15
CA SER A 249 -26.78 7.62 2.51
C SER A 249 -25.51 6.96 3.06
N PRO A 250 -24.79 7.61 4.00
CA PRO A 250 -23.60 7.01 4.57
C PRO A 250 -23.91 5.73 5.36
N LEU A 251 -22.97 4.78 5.33
CA LEU A 251 -23.01 3.51 6.06
C LEU A 251 -22.40 3.66 7.47
N ALA A 252 -21.25 4.35 7.56
CA ALA A 252 -20.51 4.57 8.79
C ALA A 252 -19.64 5.82 8.68
N ARG A 253 -19.30 6.42 9.82
CA ARG A 253 -18.30 7.48 9.97
C ARG A 253 -16.94 6.88 10.32
N ILE A 254 -15.86 7.38 9.75
CA ILE A 254 -14.49 7.05 10.18
C ILE A 254 -14.12 7.99 11.33
N LEU A 255 -13.87 7.44 12.53
CA LEU A 255 -13.51 8.24 13.71
C LEU A 255 -12.00 8.49 13.81
N GLY A 256 -11.21 7.45 13.52
CA GLY A 256 -9.76 7.51 13.68
C GLY A 256 -9.06 6.34 13.01
N TRP A 257 -7.77 6.50 12.79
CA TRP A 257 -6.89 5.44 12.31
C TRP A 257 -5.50 5.65 12.90
N GLY A 258 -4.76 4.55 13.01
CA GLY A 258 -3.40 4.55 13.52
C GLY A 258 -2.52 3.66 12.68
N ALA A 259 -1.25 4.02 12.60
CA ALA A 259 -0.25 3.25 11.88
C ALA A 259 1.11 3.33 12.58
N ALA A 260 1.75 2.20 12.76
CA ALA A 260 3.02 2.10 13.46
C ALA A 260 3.90 1.02 12.85
N SER A 261 5.12 0.92 13.35
CA SER A 261 5.99 -0.19 13.05
C SER A 261 6.58 -0.83 14.30
N ASP A 262 6.72 -2.16 14.24
CA ASP A 262 7.35 -2.93 15.29
C ASP A 262 8.86 -2.72 15.41
N ALA A 263 9.54 -2.37 14.30
CA ALA A 263 11.00 -2.23 14.20
C ALA A 263 11.78 -3.39 14.88
N HIS A 264 11.24 -4.60 14.84
CA HIS A 264 11.70 -5.73 15.67
C HIS A 264 12.33 -6.85 14.85
N HIS A 265 11.57 -7.45 13.93
CA HIS A 265 12.00 -8.56 13.10
C HIS A 265 11.20 -8.58 11.79
N LEU A 266 11.79 -9.13 10.73
CA LEU A 266 11.14 -9.14 9.41
C LEU A 266 9.87 -9.99 9.38
N THR A 267 9.91 -11.16 10.01
CA THR A 267 8.83 -12.17 9.93
C THR A 267 8.10 -12.43 11.24
N GLN A 268 8.49 -11.76 12.34
CA GLN A 268 7.94 -11.98 13.67
C GLN A 268 7.48 -10.63 14.24
N PRO A 269 6.32 -10.58 14.89
CA PRO A 269 5.86 -9.37 15.55
C PRO A 269 6.74 -9.07 16.76
N ASN A 270 6.70 -7.84 17.24
CA ASN A 270 7.22 -7.51 18.56
C ASN A 270 6.44 -8.31 19.62
N PRO A 271 7.08 -9.14 20.46
CA PRO A 271 6.38 -10.00 21.42
C PRO A 271 5.58 -9.23 22.46
N ASP A 272 5.95 -7.98 22.74
CA ASP A 272 5.23 -7.10 23.66
C ASP A 272 4.08 -6.33 22.96
N GLY A 273 3.91 -6.51 21.65
CA GLY A 273 2.84 -5.88 20.87
C GLY A 273 2.93 -4.35 20.78
N LEU A 274 4.13 -3.77 20.92
CA LEU A 274 4.30 -2.33 21.08
C LEU A 274 3.93 -1.50 19.84
N GLY A 275 4.25 -1.99 18.63
CA GLY A 275 3.85 -1.34 17.37
C GLY A 275 2.34 -1.36 17.22
N ALA A 276 1.75 -2.56 17.24
CA ALA A 276 0.32 -2.79 17.23
C ALA A 276 -0.45 -1.96 18.28
N ALA A 277 0.06 -1.86 19.51
CA ALA A 277 -0.58 -1.05 20.57
C ALA A 277 -0.60 0.44 20.25
N ARG A 278 0.44 0.98 19.58
CA ARG A 278 0.45 2.37 19.11
C ARG A 278 -0.61 2.59 18.04
N ALA A 279 -0.66 1.72 17.03
CA ALA A 279 -1.66 1.78 15.98
C ALA A 279 -3.09 1.72 16.55
N ILE A 280 -3.37 0.82 17.51
CA ILE A 280 -4.68 0.71 18.16
C ILE A 280 -5.02 1.99 18.93
N ARG A 281 -4.08 2.55 19.72
CA ARG A 281 -4.33 3.77 20.50
C ARG A 281 -4.59 5.00 19.64
N GLU A 282 -3.92 5.10 18.50
CA GLU A 282 -4.15 6.19 17.55
C GLU A 282 -5.49 6.06 16.84
N ALA A 283 -5.91 4.83 16.53
CA ALA A 283 -7.20 4.57 15.90
C ALA A 283 -8.39 4.73 16.85
N ALA A 284 -8.31 4.15 18.05
CA ALA A 284 -9.39 4.09 19.04
C ALA A 284 -9.50 5.41 19.82
N VAL A 285 -10.00 6.44 19.16
CA VAL A 285 -10.25 7.77 19.73
C VAL A 285 -11.43 7.76 20.72
N ALA A 286 -12.29 6.74 20.64
CA ALA A 286 -13.34 6.45 21.60
C ALA A 286 -13.27 4.98 22.09
N PRO A 287 -13.95 4.62 23.20
CA PRO A 287 -14.04 3.23 23.63
C PRO A 287 -14.86 2.41 22.61
N PRO A 288 -14.32 1.33 22.02
CA PRO A 288 -15.06 0.51 21.07
C PRO A 288 -15.96 -0.51 21.77
N ASP A 289 -17.05 -0.88 21.11
CA ASP A 289 -17.94 -1.97 21.53
C ASP A 289 -17.46 -3.34 21.02
N LEU A 290 -16.61 -3.35 20.00
CA LEU A 290 -16.05 -4.56 19.39
C LEU A 290 -14.67 -4.28 18.80
N VAL A 291 -13.77 -5.26 18.95
CA VAL A 291 -12.52 -5.32 18.19
C VAL A 291 -12.57 -6.50 17.22
N VAL A 292 -12.31 -6.23 15.94
CA VAL A 292 -12.01 -7.25 14.93
C VAL A 292 -10.50 -7.42 14.88
N ALA A 293 -10.03 -8.53 15.45
CA ALA A 293 -8.62 -8.84 15.58
C ALA A 293 -8.01 -9.32 14.25
N HIS A 294 -6.71 -9.07 14.09
CA HIS A 294 -5.87 -9.61 13.04
C HIS A 294 -5.82 -11.15 13.09
N ALA A 295 -5.60 -11.76 14.25
CA ALA A 295 -5.91 -13.14 14.61
C ALA A 295 -5.62 -14.19 13.52
N THR A 296 -4.35 -14.32 13.12
CA THR A 296 -3.94 -15.27 12.06
C THR A 296 -3.87 -16.72 12.50
N SER A 297 -4.13 -17.02 13.79
CA SER A 297 -3.91 -18.34 14.40
C SER A 297 -2.45 -18.76 14.45
N THR A 298 -1.53 -17.80 14.26
CA THR A 298 -0.10 -18.04 14.46
C THR A 298 0.24 -17.83 15.95
N PRO A 299 1.04 -18.69 16.58
CA PRO A 299 1.33 -18.56 18.01
C PRO A 299 1.88 -17.20 18.42
N ALA A 300 2.80 -16.64 17.62
CA ALA A 300 3.46 -15.37 17.87
C ALA A 300 2.52 -14.16 17.66
N ASN A 301 1.79 -14.07 16.54
CA ASN A 301 0.90 -12.93 16.32
C ASN A 301 -0.25 -12.90 17.30
N ASP A 302 -0.90 -14.04 17.58
CA ASP A 302 -2.00 -14.06 18.55
C ASP A 302 -1.52 -13.64 19.96
N ALA A 303 -0.29 -14.00 20.34
CA ALA A 303 0.30 -13.56 21.62
C ALA A 303 0.61 -12.04 21.63
N ALA A 304 1.30 -11.55 20.60
CA ALA A 304 1.65 -10.14 20.46
C ALA A 304 0.40 -9.25 20.34
N GLU A 305 -0.62 -9.70 19.60
CA GLU A 305 -1.87 -8.97 19.43
C GLU A 305 -2.67 -8.87 20.74
N HIS A 306 -2.73 -9.95 21.52
CA HIS A 306 -3.34 -9.89 22.85
C HIS A 306 -2.59 -8.90 23.75
N ALA A 307 -1.25 -8.93 23.75
CA ALA A 307 -0.44 -7.96 24.49
C ALA A 307 -0.70 -6.52 24.02
N ALA A 308 -0.85 -6.31 22.71
CA ALA A 308 -1.14 -5.02 22.11
C ALA A 308 -2.50 -4.47 22.56
N MET A 309 -3.55 -5.29 22.50
CA MET A 309 -4.89 -4.89 22.95
C MET A 309 -4.91 -4.61 24.46
N GLN A 310 -4.21 -5.42 25.27
CA GLN A 310 -4.07 -5.18 26.70
C GLN A 310 -3.32 -3.87 26.99
N ALA A 311 -2.28 -3.54 26.23
CA ALA A 311 -1.52 -2.30 26.36
C ALA A 311 -2.28 -1.07 25.83
N ALA A 312 -3.18 -1.24 24.87
CA ALA A 312 -3.97 -0.16 24.29
C ALA A 312 -5.21 0.18 25.13
N PHE A 313 -5.95 -0.84 25.61
CA PHE A 313 -7.21 -0.65 26.30
C PHE A 313 -7.12 -0.75 27.83
N GLY A 314 -6.01 -1.28 28.36
CA GLY A 314 -5.77 -1.38 29.80
C GLY A 314 -6.88 -2.17 30.52
N ASP A 315 -7.39 -1.61 31.61
CA ASP A 315 -8.44 -2.24 32.44
C ASP A 315 -9.78 -2.42 31.72
N ARG A 316 -10.00 -1.75 30.59
CA ARG A 316 -11.22 -1.92 29.78
C ARG A 316 -11.17 -3.15 28.88
N PHE A 317 -9.97 -3.64 28.55
CA PHE A 317 -9.80 -4.74 27.60
C PHE A 317 -10.68 -5.98 27.92
N PRO A 318 -10.78 -6.45 29.18
CA PRO A 318 -11.60 -7.64 29.49
C PRO A 318 -13.10 -7.48 29.23
N SER A 319 -13.58 -6.25 29.04
CA SER A 319 -15.00 -5.94 28.77
C SER A 319 -15.31 -5.69 27.29
N ILE A 320 -14.30 -5.67 26.42
CA ILE A 320 -14.45 -5.43 24.99
C ILE A 320 -14.44 -6.80 24.28
N PRO A 321 -15.56 -7.22 23.68
CA PRO A 321 -15.59 -8.40 22.83
C PRO A 321 -14.57 -8.32 21.69
N VAL A 322 -13.96 -9.46 21.37
CA VAL A 322 -13.01 -9.61 20.26
C VAL A 322 -13.51 -10.69 19.30
N THR A 323 -13.56 -10.42 18.00
CA THR A 323 -13.87 -11.43 16.97
C THR A 323 -12.70 -11.65 16.01
N ALA A 324 -12.61 -12.85 15.42
CA ALA A 324 -11.51 -13.28 14.54
C ALA A 324 -12.03 -13.95 13.27
N LEU A 325 -12.17 -13.16 12.20
CA LEU A 325 -12.90 -13.54 10.99
C LEU A 325 -12.08 -14.44 10.04
N LYS A 326 -10.74 -14.35 10.08
CA LYS A 326 -9.83 -15.13 9.21
C LYS A 326 -9.96 -16.63 9.37
N SER A 327 -10.43 -17.10 10.53
CA SER A 327 -10.76 -18.52 10.75
C SER A 327 -11.80 -19.08 9.76
N ARG A 328 -12.62 -18.21 9.14
CA ARG A 328 -13.68 -18.59 8.19
C ARG A 328 -13.28 -18.39 6.73
N ILE A 329 -12.53 -17.33 6.44
CA ILE A 329 -12.20 -16.85 5.09
C ILE A 329 -10.70 -16.95 4.75
N GLY A 330 -9.90 -17.59 5.62
CA GLY A 330 -8.45 -17.54 5.52
C GLY A 330 -7.89 -16.12 5.70
N HIS A 331 -6.59 -15.98 5.50
CA HIS A 331 -5.94 -14.68 5.52
C HIS A 331 -5.86 -14.10 4.09
N THR A 332 -6.71 -13.13 3.80
CA THR A 332 -6.82 -12.44 2.49
C THR A 332 -5.74 -11.36 2.26
N LEU A 333 -4.59 -11.52 2.92
CA LEU A 333 -3.40 -10.69 2.76
C LEU A 333 -3.71 -9.18 2.82
N GLY A 334 -3.40 -8.41 1.77
CA GLY A 334 -3.59 -6.97 1.69
C GLY A 334 -5.06 -6.54 1.70
N ALA A 335 -5.99 -7.44 1.38
CA ALA A 335 -7.42 -7.20 1.49
C ALA A 335 -8.01 -7.54 2.87
N ALA A 336 -7.21 -8.07 3.82
CA ALA A 336 -7.69 -8.57 5.11
C ALA A 336 -8.54 -7.55 5.88
N GLY A 337 -7.93 -6.42 6.28
CA GLY A 337 -8.65 -5.42 7.06
C GLY A 337 -9.85 -4.82 6.32
N SER A 338 -9.81 -4.75 4.98
CA SER A 338 -10.91 -4.24 4.17
C SER A 338 -12.11 -5.18 4.13
N VAL A 339 -11.89 -6.48 3.92
CA VAL A 339 -12.97 -7.48 3.98
C VAL A 339 -13.55 -7.51 5.40
N GLU A 340 -12.71 -7.48 6.42
CA GLU A 340 -13.11 -7.50 7.83
C GLU A 340 -13.90 -6.24 8.24
N LEU A 341 -13.49 -5.06 7.77
CA LEU A 341 -14.23 -3.82 7.98
C LEU A 341 -15.61 -3.83 7.31
N SER A 342 -15.72 -4.43 6.11
CA SER A 342 -17.02 -4.57 5.44
C SER A 342 -17.99 -5.44 6.25
N VAL A 343 -17.48 -6.52 6.87
CA VAL A 343 -18.26 -7.40 7.74
C VAL A 343 -18.61 -6.70 9.05
N LEU A 344 -17.72 -5.88 9.60
CA LEU A 344 -18.02 -5.04 10.77
C LEU A 344 -19.19 -4.10 10.48
N ILE A 345 -19.19 -3.40 9.35
CA ILE A 345 -20.30 -2.52 8.92
C ILE A 345 -21.60 -3.33 8.81
N ALA A 346 -21.56 -4.50 8.17
CA ALA A 346 -22.74 -5.37 8.09
C ALA A 346 -23.23 -5.85 9.48
N SER A 347 -22.31 -6.06 10.42
CA SER A 347 -22.62 -6.48 11.78
C SER A 347 -23.25 -5.34 12.59
N MET A 348 -22.78 -4.09 12.40
CA MET A 348 -23.39 -2.87 12.96
C MET A 348 -24.83 -2.70 12.46
N GLU A 349 -25.05 -2.83 11.15
CA GLU A 349 -26.38 -2.73 10.52
C GLU A 349 -27.37 -3.78 11.06
N ARG A 350 -26.88 -4.97 11.44
CA ARG A 350 -27.71 -6.07 11.95
C ARG A 350 -27.80 -6.18 13.46
N GLY A 351 -26.90 -5.53 14.21
CA GLY A 351 -26.75 -5.72 15.65
C GLY A 351 -26.35 -7.16 16.02
N ARG A 352 -25.55 -7.82 15.17
CA ARG A 352 -25.15 -9.22 15.37
C ARG A 352 -23.79 -9.51 14.74
N ILE A 353 -22.93 -10.17 15.51
CA ILE A 353 -21.54 -10.47 15.13
C ILE A 353 -21.33 -11.97 14.95
N PRO A 354 -20.50 -12.40 13.99
CA PRO A 354 -20.14 -13.80 13.85
C PRO A 354 -19.08 -14.23 14.87
N GLY A 355 -19.11 -15.51 15.24
CA GLY A 355 -18.07 -16.12 16.07
C GLY A 355 -16.85 -16.57 15.26
N ALA A 356 -15.69 -16.63 15.90
CA ALA A 356 -14.48 -17.23 15.36
C ALA A 356 -14.65 -18.75 15.22
N ALA A 357 -14.43 -19.30 14.03
CA ALA A 357 -14.57 -20.72 13.76
C ALA A 357 -13.43 -21.53 14.39
N ASN A 358 -13.73 -22.78 14.77
CA ASN A 358 -12.80 -23.73 15.41
C ASN A 358 -12.08 -23.19 16.66
N ALA A 359 -12.60 -22.13 17.28
CA ALA A 359 -11.91 -21.41 18.32
C ALA A 359 -12.50 -21.69 19.71
N THR A 360 -11.61 -21.83 20.68
CA THR A 360 -11.92 -21.75 22.11
C THR A 360 -10.88 -20.88 22.76
N THR A 361 -11.24 -20.04 23.74
CA THR A 361 -10.25 -19.19 24.40
C THR A 361 -9.29 -20.05 25.21
N ASP A 362 -8.00 -20.01 24.86
CA ASP A 362 -6.93 -20.50 25.72
C ASP A 362 -6.77 -19.57 26.93
N ARG A 363 -7.45 -19.89 28.03
CA ARG A 363 -7.45 -19.08 29.25
C ARG A 363 -6.11 -19.09 29.99
N GLU A 364 -5.20 -20.01 29.67
CA GLU A 364 -3.85 -19.99 30.22
C GLU A 364 -3.02 -18.87 29.58
N SER A 365 -3.06 -18.78 28.25
CA SER A 365 -2.36 -17.73 27.50
C SER A 365 -3.11 -16.39 27.50
N PHE A 366 -4.44 -16.41 27.52
CA PHE A 366 -5.33 -15.27 27.31
C PHE A 366 -6.44 -15.22 28.37
N PRO A 367 -6.10 -15.01 29.65
CA PRO A 367 -7.03 -15.19 30.77
C PRO A 367 -8.27 -14.30 30.69
N THR A 368 -8.11 -13.06 30.23
CA THR A 368 -9.15 -12.01 30.25
C THR A 368 -9.81 -11.77 28.89
N LEU A 369 -9.38 -12.45 27.83
CA LEU A 369 -9.91 -12.26 26.48
C LEU A 369 -11.38 -12.69 26.39
N ASP A 370 -12.28 -11.78 25.98
CA ASP A 370 -13.65 -12.11 25.56
C ASP A 370 -13.69 -12.41 24.06
N LEU A 371 -13.19 -13.59 23.68
CA LEU A 371 -13.27 -14.05 22.30
C LEU A 371 -14.70 -14.49 21.97
N VAL A 372 -15.26 -13.90 20.93
CA VAL A 372 -16.57 -14.28 20.38
C VAL A 372 -16.38 -15.58 19.59
N THR A 373 -16.76 -16.71 20.15
CA THR A 373 -16.64 -18.04 19.50
C THR A 373 -17.94 -18.48 18.83
N GLU A 374 -19.07 -17.90 19.22
CA GLU A 374 -20.41 -18.19 18.67
C GLU A 374 -21.08 -16.88 18.25
N PRO A 375 -21.99 -16.90 17.26
CA PRO A 375 -22.75 -15.71 16.88
C PRO A 375 -23.42 -15.04 18.09
N ARG A 376 -23.17 -13.74 18.28
CA ARG A 376 -23.63 -12.98 19.44
C ARG A 376 -24.46 -11.78 18.98
N ASP A 377 -25.63 -11.59 19.57
CA ASP A 377 -26.39 -10.36 19.41
C ASP A 377 -25.68 -9.25 20.21
N LEU A 378 -25.27 -8.19 19.50
CA LEU A 378 -24.49 -7.09 20.05
C LEU A 378 -24.82 -5.84 19.24
N ALA A 379 -25.37 -4.82 19.89
CA ALA A 379 -25.44 -3.49 19.30
C ALA A 379 -24.02 -2.91 19.28
N ILE A 380 -23.57 -2.47 18.11
CA ILE A 380 -22.23 -1.95 17.89
C ILE A 380 -22.40 -0.53 17.39
N ASP A 381 -22.13 0.45 18.25
CA ASP A 381 -22.06 1.84 17.82
C ASP A 381 -20.65 2.14 17.33
N ARG A 382 -19.62 1.55 17.94
CA ARG A 382 -18.21 1.76 17.60
C ARG A 382 -17.45 0.45 17.48
N GLY A 383 -16.64 0.32 16.44
CA GLY A 383 -15.81 -0.87 16.23
C GLY A 383 -14.43 -0.54 15.68
N VAL A 384 -13.44 -1.31 16.12
CA VAL A 384 -12.05 -1.19 15.67
C VAL A 384 -11.65 -2.44 14.87
N VAL A 385 -11.01 -2.24 13.71
CA VAL A 385 -10.36 -3.31 12.95
C VAL A 385 -8.86 -3.17 13.09
N VAL A 386 -8.18 -4.26 13.44
CA VAL A 386 -6.72 -4.34 13.59
C VAL A 386 -6.13 -5.19 12.46
N SER A 387 -5.09 -4.69 11.80
CA SER A 387 -4.36 -5.43 10.77
C SER A 387 -2.85 -5.27 10.92
N LEU A 388 -2.14 -6.39 11.10
CA LEU A 388 -0.72 -6.43 11.43
C LEU A 388 0.05 -7.06 10.27
N GLY A 389 0.97 -6.32 9.67
CA GLY A 389 1.65 -6.66 8.44
C GLY A 389 3.01 -7.32 8.64
N PHE A 390 3.34 -8.25 7.74
CA PHE A 390 4.71 -8.74 7.58
C PHE A 390 5.70 -7.58 7.37
N GLY A 391 6.89 -7.67 7.95
CA GLY A 391 7.83 -6.56 8.03
C GLY A 391 7.53 -5.57 9.15
N GLY A 392 6.52 -5.85 9.99
CA GLY A 392 6.18 -5.10 11.18
C GLY A 392 5.38 -3.83 10.89
N ALA A 393 4.61 -3.76 9.80
CA ALA A 393 3.75 -2.61 9.50
C ALA A 393 2.36 -2.82 10.12
N ASP A 394 2.01 -2.06 11.15
CA ASP A 394 0.77 -2.24 11.90
C ASP A 394 -0.22 -1.12 11.60
N ALA A 395 -1.49 -1.45 11.42
CA ALA A 395 -2.55 -0.47 11.21
C ALA A 395 -3.84 -0.83 11.96
N ALA A 396 -4.57 0.18 12.38
CA ALA A 396 -5.92 0.04 12.92
C ALA A 396 -6.83 1.19 12.45
N ILE A 397 -8.13 0.93 12.43
CA ILE A 397 -9.15 1.93 12.08
C ILE A 397 -10.38 1.77 12.98
N GLU A 398 -10.91 2.89 13.48
CA GLU A 398 -12.16 2.96 14.23
C GLU A 398 -13.25 3.60 13.38
N ILE A 399 -14.41 2.94 13.35
CA ILE A 399 -15.63 3.45 12.71
C ILE A 399 -16.79 3.55 13.69
N GLU A 400 -17.70 4.48 13.42
CA GLU A 400 -18.93 4.71 14.17
C GLU A 400 -20.17 4.53 13.29
N SER A 401 -21.20 3.89 13.82
CA SER A 401 -22.49 3.75 13.16
C SER A 401 -23.16 5.11 12.95
N MET A 402 -23.79 5.29 11.79
CA MET A 402 -24.58 6.50 11.50
C MET A 402 -25.83 6.63 12.38
N THR A 403 -26.24 5.56 13.07
CA THR A 403 -27.42 5.56 13.97
C THR A 403 -27.09 5.82 15.44
N THR A 404 -25.82 6.10 15.77
CA THR A 404 -25.38 6.37 17.15
C THR A 404 -26.14 7.56 17.74
N LEU A 405 -26.75 7.36 18.93
CA LEU A 405 -27.61 8.37 19.57
C LEU A 405 -26.85 9.62 20.02
N GLU A 406 -25.62 9.43 20.50
CA GLU A 406 -24.68 10.47 20.90
C GLU A 406 -23.42 10.34 20.05
N PRO A 407 -23.41 10.92 18.82
CA PRO A 407 -22.25 10.87 17.95
C PRO A 407 -21.02 11.41 18.65
N THR A 408 -19.89 10.74 18.44
CA THR A 408 -18.61 11.22 18.96
C THR A 408 -18.33 12.60 18.36
N SER A 409 -18.11 13.61 19.20
CA SER A 409 -17.64 14.92 18.76
C SER A 409 -16.29 14.72 18.08
N SER A 410 -16.24 14.75 16.76
CA SER A 410 -14.99 14.57 16.04
C SER A 410 -14.11 15.81 16.25
N ALA A 411 -12.87 15.60 16.71
CA ALA A 411 -11.78 16.37 16.17
C ALA A 411 -11.35 15.65 14.88
N PRO A 412 -10.97 16.34 13.80
CA PRO A 412 -10.30 15.64 12.73
C PRO A 412 -9.03 14.99 13.30
N PRO A 413 -8.62 13.80 12.81
CA PRO A 413 -7.30 13.25 13.14
C PRO A 413 -6.15 14.19 12.70
N ILE A 414 -6.47 15.22 11.90
CA ILE A 414 -5.56 16.31 11.53
C ILE A 414 -5.38 17.26 12.71
N ARG A 415 -4.17 17.28 13.28
CA ARG A 415 -3.87 18.00 14.52
C ARG A 415 -3.49 19.46 14.28
N ASP A 416 -2.79 19.78 13.19
CA ASP A 416 -2.45 21.15 12.75
C ASP A 416 -1.80 21.10 11.35
N LEU A 417 -2.30 21.91 10.40
CA LEU A 417 -1.65 22.01 9.08
C LEU A 417 -0.32 22.75 9.19
N ASP A 418 0.74 22.18 8.63
CA ASP A 418 2.07 22.80 8.59
C ASP A 418 2.73 22.64 7.22
N GLU A 419 3.67 23.54 6.92
CA GLU A 419 4.52 23.44 5.75
C GLU A 419 5.48 22.25 5.88
N VAL A 420 5.75 21.57 4.77
CA VAL A 420 6.72 20.48 4.73
C VAL A 420 8.02 20.97 4.13
N VAL A 421 9.12 20.65 4.79
CA VAL A 421 10.48 21.06 4.40
C VAL A 421 11.39 19.84 4.24
N VAL A 422 12.40 19.97 3.38
CA VAL A 422 13.48 19.00 3.22
C VAL A 422 14.64 19.44 4.11
N THR A 423 15.13 18.53 4.96
CA THR A 423 16.25 18.81 5.89
C THR A 423 17.47 17.93 5.65
N GLY A 424 17.30 16.76 5.03
CA GLY A 424 18.40 15.87 4.66
C GLY A 424 18.21 15.19 3.31
N VAL A 425 19.33 14.84 2.67
CA VAL A 425 19.40 14.19 1.36
C VAL A 425 20.46 13.10 1.39
N GLY A 426 20.09 11.89 0.95
CA GLY A 426 21.01 10.77 0.73
C GLY A 426 20.94 10.33 -0.72
N THR A 427 22.08 10.19 -1.41
CA THR A 427 22.10 9.82 -2.84
C THR A 427 23.15 8.74 -3.09
N LEU A 428 22.69 7.61 -3.63
CA LEU A 428 23.49 6.46 -4.03
C LEU A 428 23.12 6.11 -5.46
N VAL A 429 23.75 6.78 -6.43
CA VAL A 429 23.53 6.51 -7.85
C VAL A 429 24.87 6.44 -8.57
N PRO A 430 25.06 5.46 -9.47
CA PRO A 430 26.28 5.40 -10.26
C PRO A 430 26.34 6.57 -11.24
N ALA A 431 27.55 6.96 -11.63
CA ALA A 431 27.75 7.98 -12.64
C ALA A 431 27.07 7.55 -13.95
N SER A 432 26.48 8.50 -14.67
CA SER A 432 25.78 8.22 -15.94
C SER A 432 26.72 7.76 -17.06
N GLU A 433 28.03 7.94 -16.89
CA GLU A 433 29.07 7.52 -17.84
C GLU A 433 29.73 6.19 -17.46
N SER A 434 29.31 5.57 -16.35
CA SER A 434 29.85 4.28 -15.92
C SER A 434 29.61 3.20 -16.98
N GLU A 435 30.62 2.35 -17.20
CA GLU A 435 30.49 1.22 -18.11
C GLU A 435 29.54 0.16 -17.53
N PRO A 436 28.66 -0.46 -18.35
CA PRO A 436 27.82 -1.54 -17.89
C PRO A 436 28.62 -2.75 -17.41
N VAL A 437 28.28 -3.28 -16.23
CA VAL A 437 28.91 -4.47 -15.63
C VAL A 437 28.35 -5.76 -16.25
N ARG A 438 27.11 -5.72 -16.72
CA ARG A 438 26.43 -6.75 -17.53
C ARG A 438 25.70 -6.08 -18.69
N ASP A 439 25.07 -6.87 -19.56
CA ASP A 439 24.37 -6.37 -20.76
C ASP A 439 23.32 -5.30 -20.42
N GLY A 440 23.69 -4.04 -20.66
CA GLY A 440 22.85 -2.87 -20.37
C GLY A 440 22.64 -2.56 -18.89
N GLU A 441 23.46 -3.08 -17.96
CA GLU A 441 23.31 -2.86 -16.51
C GLU A 441 24.45 -2.06 -15.90
N ILE A 442 24.12 -0.93 -15.28
CA ILE A 442 25.06 -0.10 -14.54
C ILE A 442 24.78 -0.24 -13.04
N THR A 443 25.78 -0.68 -12.28
CA THR A 443 25.71 -0.83 -10.83
C THR A 443 26.60 0.18 -10.12
N LEU A 444 26.37 0.40 -8.83
CA LEU A 444 27.32 1.08 -7.95
C LEU A 444 28.60 0.24 -7.80
N ASP A 445 29.69 0.92 -7.47
CA ASP A 445 30.95 0.27 -7.09
C ASP A 445 30.76 -0.59 -5.84
N ALA A 446 31.56 -1.65 -5.72
CA ALA A 446 31.39 -2.65 -4.66
C ALA A 446 31.57 -2.07 -3.24
N ASP A 447 32.40 -1.04 -3.10
CA ASP A 447 32.70 -0.33 -1.86
C ASP A 447 31.77 0.87 -1.59
N ALA A 448 30.83 1.19 -2.51
CA ALA A 448 29.94 2.34 -2.37
C ALA A 448 29.03 2.26 -1.13
N LEU A 449 28.84 1.07 -0.56
CA LEU A 449 28.04 0.84 0.65
C LEU A 449 28.89 0.64 1.91
N ASP A 450 30.22 0.65 1.79
CA ASP A 450 31.12 0.33 2.90
C ASP A 450 30.99 1.37 4.03
N GLY A 451 30.75 0.87 5.25
CA GLY A 451 30.62 1.70 6.44
C GLY A 451 29.29 2.43 6.61
N LEU A 452 28.32 2.25 5.69
CA LEU A 452 26.99 2.87 5.79
C LEU A 452 26.01 2.06 6.66
N ASP A 453 26.31 0.79 6.93
CA ASP A 453 25.48 -0.09 7.76
C ASP A 453 26.34 -1.21 8.39
N ASP A 454 25.76 -2.01 9.29
CA ASP A 454 26.42 -3.21 9.84
C ASP A 454 26.60 -4.25 8.72
N PRO A 455 27.86 -4.57 8.32
CA PRO A 455 28.13 -5.52 7.25
C PRO A 455 27.52 -6.90 7.50
N ARG A 456 27.33 -7.30 8.77
CA ARG A 456 26.72 -8.59 9.11
C ARG A 456 25.21 -8.56 8.90
N ALA A 457 24.55 -7.45 9.21
CA ALA A 457 23.12 -7.27 9.06
C ALA A 457 22.72 -7.19 7.58
N VAL A 458 23.51 -6.52 6.74
CA VAL A 458 23.14 -6.26 5.34
C VAL A 458 23.56 -7.37 4.36
N ARG A 459 24.52 -8.24 4.72
CA ARG A 459 25.10 -9.26 3.83
C ARG A 459 24.08 -10.20 3.15
N ARG A 460 22.94 -10.45 3.80
CA ARG A 460 21.91 -11.40 3.34
C ARG A 460 20.64 -10.70 2.85
N LEU A 461 20.65 -9.37 2.82
CA LEU A 461 19.53 -8.59 2.30
C LEU A 461 19.58 -8.58 0.78
N ALA A 462 18.41 -8.46 0.15
CA ALA A 462 18.34 -8.18 -1.27
C ALA A 462 19.10 -6.89 -1.62
N ARG A 463 19.62 -6.79 -2.84
CA ARG A 463 20.38 -5.62 -3.28
C ARG A 463 19.56 -4.34 -3.12
N PHE A 464 18.29 -4.37 -3.54
CA PHE A 464 17.30 -3.32 -3.30
C PHE A 464 17.24 -2.86 -1.83
N ALA A 465 17.13 -3.79 -0.87
CA ALA A 465 17.05 -3.46 0.55
C ALA A 465 18.35 -2.83 1.09
N GLN A 466 19.51 -3.26 0.60
CA GLN A 466 20.79 -2.63 0.94
C GLN A 466 20.84 -1.17 0.47
N LEU A 467 20.41 -0.90 -0.77
CA LEU A 467 20.35 0.45 -1.33
C LEU A 467 19.40 1.35 -0.52
N VAL A 468 18.23 0.83 -0.16
CA VAL A 468 17.23 1.56 0.64
C VAL A 468 17.79 1.97 2.00
N ARG A 469 18.37 1.02 2.76
CA ARG A 469 18.94 1.29 4.09
C ARG A 469 20.08 2.27 4.03
N ALA A 470 21.00 2.09 3.08
CA ALA A 470 22.16 2.95 2.94
C ALA A 470 21.78 4.39 2.54
N ALA A 471 20.86 4.57 1.58
CA ALA A 471 20.38 5.91 1.22
C ALA A 471 19.64 6.57 2.39
N GLY A 472 18.79 5.80 3.09
CA GLY A 472 18.09 6.26 4.30
C GLY A 472 19.06 6.74 5.38
N ARG A 473 20.11 5.96 5.68
CA ARG A 473 21.17 6.35 6.62
C ARG A 473 21.84 7.66 6.22
N LEU A 474 22.26 7.79 4.96
CA LEU A 474 22.88 9.01 4.45
C LEU A 474 21.99 10.24 4.62
N ALA A 475 20.68 10.12 4.32
CA ALA A 475 19.75 11.23 4.45
C ALA A 475 19.51 11.63 5.91
N VAL A 476 19.43 10.64 6.81
CA VAL A 476 19.28 10.83 8.26
C VAL A 476 20.51 11.50 8.85
N ASP A 477 21.70 11.07 8.45
CA ASP A 477 22.97 11.65 8.90
C ASP A 477 23.13 13.09 8.36
N ASP A 478 22.74 13.33 7.10
CA ASP A 478 22.74 14.68 6.48
C ASP A 478 21.71 15.64 7.11
N ALA A 479 20.61 15.12 7.67
CA ALA A 479 19.63 15.87 8.44
C ALA A 479 20.02 16.07 9.92
N ASP A 480 21.07 15.40 10.39
CA ASP A 480 21.50 15.36 11.80
C ASP A 480 20.34 15.00 12.75
N LEU A 481 19.64 13.89 12.47
CA LEU A 481 18.56 13.40 13.34
C LEU A 481 19.10 12.56 14.50
N ALA A 482 18.60 12.84 15.70
CA ALA A 482 18.84 12.00 16.87
C ALA A 482 18.07 10.67 16.79
N GLU A 483 18.54 9.65 17.51
CA GLU A 483 17.91 8.31 17.54
C GLU A 483 16.40 8.37 17.84
N ALA A 484 15.99 9.15 18.84
CA ALA A 484 14.58 9.29 19.20
C ALA A 484 13.74 9.91 18.06
N GLU A 485 14.32 10.84 17.28
CA GLU A 485 13.66 11.48 16.16
C GLU A 485 13.50 10.51 14.99
N ILE A 486 14.54 9.70 14.72
CA ILE A 486 14.50 8.61 13.73
C ILE A 486 13.40 7.60 14.11
N ARG A 487 13.38 7.13 15.36
CA ARG A 487 12.37 6.18 15.84
C ARG A 487 10.93 6.68 15.67
N SER A 488 10.71 7.97 15.89
CA SER A 488 9.38 8.59 15.72
C SER A 488 9.00 8.93 14.28
N SER A 489 9.89 8.73 13.32
CA SER A 489 9.64 9.09 11.92
C SER A 489 8.68 8.12 11.24
N ALA A 490 8.08 8.54 10.13
CA ALA A 490 7.46 7.63 9.16
C ALA A 490 8.44 7.25 8.05
N ALA A 491 8.15 6.19 7.30
CA ALA A 491 8.97 5.68 6.20
C ALA A 491 8.12 5.40 4.95
N PHE A 492 8.52 5.98 3.83
CA PHE A 492 7.85 5.81 2.54
C PHE A 492 8.88 5.37 1.50
N VAL A 493 8.69 4.21 0.88
CA VAL A 493 9.65 3.68 -0.11
C VAL A 493 9.00 3.48 -1.48
N GLY A 494 9.42 4.24 -2.48
CA GLY A 494 8.97 4.09 -3.86
C GLY A 494 9.89 3.19 -4.67
N THR A 495 9.30 2.24 -5.38
CA THR A 495 10.03 1.35 -6.29
C THR A 495 9.15 0.91 -7.46
N ARG A 496 9.73 0.65 -8.63
CA ARG A 496 8.98 0.06 -9.74
C ARG A 496 8.93 -1.46 -9.63
N PHE A 497 10.03 -2.09 -9.19
CA PHE A 497 10.19 -3.55 -9.23
C PHE A 497 10.42 -4.20 -7.86
N GLY A 498 10.91 -3.46 -6.86
CA GLY A 498 11.34 -4.02 -5.58
C GLY A 498 12.62 -4.85 -5.73
N ALA A 499 12.71 -5.94 -4.97
CA ALA A 499 13.84 -6.87 -4.97
C ALA A 499 13.71 -7.91 -6.11
N ALA A 500 13.89 -7.46 -7.35
CA ALA A 500 13.91 -8.27 -8.57
C ALA A 500 14.74 -9.57 -8.50
N ASP A 501 16.01 -9.54 -8.09
CA ASP A 501 16.91 -10.70 -7.97
C ASP A 501 16.25 -11.79 -7.12
N TYR A 502 15.88 -11.46 -5.89
CA TYR A 502 15.33 -12.42 -4.94
C TYR A 502 13.91 -12.86 -5.35
N THR A 503 13.13 -11.97 -5.97
CA THR A 503 11.81 -12.31 -6.51
C THR A 503 11.94 -13.34 -7.64
N LEU A 504 12.84 -13.11 -8.60
CA LEU A 504 13.06 -14.00 -9.73
C LEU A 504 13.68 -15.33 -9.29
N ASP A 505 14.69 -15.30 -8.41
CA ASP A 505 15.30 -16.52 -7.85
C ASP A 505 14.25 -17.37 -7.14
N PHE A 506 13.40 -16.76 -6.31
CA PHE A 506 12.31 -17.48 -5.64
C PHE A 506 11.36 -18.11 -6.65
N TYR A 507 10.89 -17.37 -7.66
CA TYR A 507 10.02 -17.94 -8.69
C TYR A 507 10.69 -19.06 -9.48
N GLU A 508 11.96 -18.91 -9.87
CA GLU A 508 12.69 -19.93 -10.61
C GLU A 508 12.81 -21.23 -9.81
N GLU A 509 13.05 -21.14 -8.50
CA GLU A 509 13.01 -22.29 -7.58
C GLU A 509 11.62 -22.96 -7.57
N LEU A 510 10.54 -22.18 -7.52
CA LEU A 510 9.18 -22.71 -7.55
C LEU A 510 8.84 -23.38 -8.88
N VAL A 511 9.20 -22.74 -10.00
CA VAL A 511 8.94 -23.27 -11.34
C VAL A 511 9.75 -24.53 -11.60
N ARG A 512 11.00 -24.60 -11.10
CA ARG A 512 11.89 -25.74 -11.30
C ARG A 512 11.55 -26.92 -10.38
N ASP A 513 11.33 -26.66 -9.10
CA ASP A 513 11.33 -27.68 -8.04
C ASP A 513 9.96 -27.82 -7.32
N GLY A 514 9.00 -26.94 -7.60
CA GLY A 514 7.62 -26.98 -7.09
C GLY A 514 7.37 -26.18 -5.81
N LEU A 515 6.11 -26.15 -5.34
CA LEU A 515 5.67 -25.28 -4.23
C LEU A 515 6.38 -25.52 -2.87
N GLY A 516 7.09 -26.64 -2.71
CA GLY A 516 7.79 -26.99 -1.48
C GLY A 516 9.27 -26.59 -1.42
N SER A 517 9.84 -26.07 -2.52
CA SER A 517 11.28 -25.85 -2.68
C SER A 517 11.76 -24.44 -2.33
N GLY A 518 10.85 -23.49 -2.18
CA GLY A 518 11.18 -22.08 -2.08
C GLY A 518 12.10 -21.75 -0.90
N ASN A 519 13.11 -20.92 -1.15
CA ASN A 519 14.01 -20.42 -0.11
C ASN A 519 13.31 -19.38 0.79
N PRO A 520 13.25 -19.61 2.12
CA PRO A 520 12.60 -18.69 3.05
C PRO A 520 13.16 -17.26 3.04
N LEU A 521 14.46 -17.09 2.80
CA LEU A 521 15.10 -15.78 2.73
C LEU A 521 14.72 -15.05 1.42
N HIS A 522 14.72 -15.77 0.30
CA HIS A 522 14.32 -15.18 -0.99
C HIS A 522 12.87 -14.68 -0.92
N PHE A 523 11.96 -15.49 -0.37
CA PHE A 523 10.58 -15.06 -0.16
C PHE A 523 10.47 -13.83 0.74
N ALA A 524 11.09 -13.88 1.93
CA ALA A 524 10.98 -12.81 2.92
C ALA A 524 11.46 -11.45 2.40
N GLU A 525 12.45 -11.44 1.50
CA GLU A 525 12.99 -10.22 0.89
C GLU A 525 12.35 -9.86 -0.46
N SER A 526 11.48 -10.70 -1.02
CA SER A 526 10.83 -10.49 -2.32
C SER A 526 9.46 -9.79 -2.25
N VAL A 527 8.91 -9.62 -1.04
CA VAL A 527 7.59 -9.00 -0.87
C VAL A 527 7.65 -7.49 -1.21
N PRO A 528 6.64 -6.92 -1.90
CA PRO A 528 6.61 -5.52 -2.32
C PRO A 528 6.87 -4.46 -1.23
N ASN A 529 6.55 -4.74 0.03
CA ASN A 529 6.80 -3.81 1.15
C ASN A 529 8.20 -3.95 1.79
N ILE A 530 9.08 -4.79 1.24
CA ILE A 530 10.39 -5.08 1.84
C ILE A 530 11.24 -3.83 2.03
N GLY A 531 11.16 -2.86 1.12
CA GLY A 531 11.93 -1.63 1.19
C GLY A 531 11.61 -0.83 2.45
N SER A 532 10.32 -0.57 2.71
CA SER A 532 9.91 0.13 3.93
C SER A 532 10.16 -0.67 5.21
N ALA A 533 10.02 -2.01 5.16
CA ALA A 533 10.31 -2.87 6.30
C ALA A 533 11.81 -2.84 6.66
N GLN A 534 12.70 -2.97 5.67
CA GLN A 534 14.15 -2.93 5.89
C GLN A 534 14.65 -1.56 6.29
N LEU A 535 14.04 -0.49 5.80
CA LEU A 535 14.32 0.87 6.27
C LEU A 535 13.97 1.02 7.75
N SER A 536 12.80 0.52 8.18
CA SER A 536 12.42 0.52 9.60
C SER A 536 13.36 -0.32 10.45
N LEU A 537 13.65 -1.56 10.06
CA LEU A 537 14.55 -2.43 10.82
C LEU A 537 15.97 -1.87 10.91
N GLY A 538 16.47 -1.24 9.85
CA GLY A 538 17.83 -0.68 9.80
C GLY A 538 18.00 0.61 10.59
N LEU A 539 16.95 1.44 10.68
CA LEU A 539 17.01 2.74 11.34
C LEU A 539 16.26 2.77 12.68
N GLY A 540 15.49 1.73 13.02
CA GLY A 540 14.67 1.65 14.21
C GLY A 540 13.35 2.44 14.13
N ILE A 541 12.78 2.62 12.93
CA ILE A 541 11.59 3.47 12.72
C ILE A 541 10.33 2.78 13.23
N GLU A 542 9.60 3.43 14.12
CA GLU A 542 8.41 2.90 14.78
C GLU A 542 7.10 3.59 14.36
N GLY A 543 7.17 4.61 13.50
CA GLY A 543 6.00 5.23 12.87
C GLY A 543 5.49 4.43 11.67
N LEU A 544 4.59 5.04 10.89
CA LEU A 544 4.02 4.43 9.68
C LEU A 544 5.13 4.02 8.69
N THR A 545 5.06 2.79 8.19
CA THR A 545 5.95 2.28 7.14
C THR A 545 5.13 1.78 5.96
N LEU A 546 5.37 2.30 4.75
CA LEU A 546 4.72 1.80 3.54
C LEU A 546 5.62 1.90 2.31
N SER A 547 5.38 1.05 1.33
CA SER A 547 6.00 1.13 0.01
C SER A 547 4.97 1.52 -1.05
N THR A 548 5.37 2.30 -2.05
CA THR A 548 4.61 2.51 -3.29
C THR A 548 5.26 1.73 -4.42
N SER A 549 4.45 1.07 -5.26
CA SER A 549 5.00 0.09 -6.21
C SER A 549 4.37 0.08 -7.60
N GLY A 550 5.17 -0.26 -8.61
CA GLY A 550 4.69 -0.72 -9.92
C GLY A 550 4.59 0.35 -11.01
N THR A 551 5.09 1.57 -10.77
CA THR A 551 5.05 2.69 -11.73
C THR A 551 6.40 3.40 -11.77
N ARG A 552 6.69 4.14 -12.85
CA ARG A 552 7.83 5.09 -12.87
C ARG A 552 7.63 6.25 -11.89
N LEU A 553 6.41 6.46 -11.42
CA LEU A 553 6.04 7.53 -10.51
C LEU A 553 6.18 7.13 -9.04
N ALA A 554 6.49 5.86 -8.73
CA ALA A 554 6.48 5.34 -7.37
C ALA A 554 7.27 6.22 -6.38
N GLY A 555 8.41 6.78 -6.78
CA GLY A 555 9.17 7.73 -5.96
C GLY A 555 8.41 9.04 -5.67
N ILE A 556 7.77 9.63 -6.69
CA ILE A 556 6.91 10.82 -6.52
C ILE A 556 5.66 10.47 -5.69
N GLU A 557 5.06 9.29 -5.89
CA GLU A 557 3.93 8.81 -5.10
C GLU A 557 4.31 8.68 -3.62
N ALA A 558 5.48 8.11 -3.30
CA ALA A 558 6.00 8.03 -1.94
C ALA A 558 6.20 9.43 -1.33
N LEU A 559 6.81 10.35 -2.08
CA LEU A 559 6.99 11.75 -1.68
C LEU A 559 5.65 12.47 -1.44
N HIS A 560 4.67 12.23 -2.31
CA HIS A 560 3.33 12.80 -2.23
C HIS A 560 2.57 12.33 -1.00
N LEU A 561 2.56 11.02 -0.74
CA LEU A 561 1.92 10.44 0.43
C LEU A 561 2.61 10.86 1.73
N ALA A 562 3.95 10.93 1.74
CA ALA A 562 4.71 11.43 2.89
C ALA A 562 4.38 12.90 3.20
N ARG A 563 4.34 13.76 2.18
CA ARG A 563 3.96 15.17 2.37
C ARG A 563 2.56 15.28 2.98
N ARG A 564 1.58 14.51 2.49
CA ARG A 564 0.22 14.50 3.05
C ARG A 564 0.22 14.08 4.51
N HIS A 565 0.97 13.04 4.86
CA HIS A 565 1.07 12.52 6.22
C HIS A 565 1.68 13.53 7.20
N LEU A 566 2.66 14.33 6.74
CA LEU A 566 3.24 15.40 7.55
C LEU A 566 2.35 16.64 7.60
N ALA A 567 1.79 17.05 6.46
CA ALA A 567 0.93 18.22 6.35
C ALA A 567 -0.35 18.07 7.18
N SER A 568 -0.85 16.84 7.37
CA SER A 568 -1.98 16.53 8.24
C SER A 568 -1.60 16.49 9.74
N GLY A 569 -0.32 16.59 10.09
CA GLY A 569 0.15 16.52 11.48
C GLY A 569 0.08 15.11 12.08
N GLN A 570 0.01 14.06 11.26
CA GLN A 570 0.01 12.67 11.73
C GLN A 570 1.41 12.22 12.19
N ALA A 571 2.46 12.79 11.60
CA ALA A 571 3.83 12.64 12.05
C ALA A 571 4.59 13.97 11.91
N ASP A 572 5.66 14.12 12.68
CA ASP A 572 6.53 15.30 12.57
C ASP A 572 7.58 15.16 11.46
N ARG A 573 7.94 13.91 11.12
CA ARG A 573 9.05 13.59 10.19
C ARG A 573 8.77 12.35 9.37
N ALA A 574 9.30 12.32 8.15
CA ALA A 574 9.23 11.16 7.28
C ALA A 574 10.54 11.00 6.49
N ILE A 575 10.98 9.76 6.33
CA ILE A 575 12.10 9.37 5.48
C ILE A 575 11.50 8.79 4.20
N VAL A 576 11.73 9.47 3.08
CA VAL A 576 11.23 9.05 1.76
C VAL A 576 12.39 8.51 0.96
N VAL A 577 12.30 7.28 0.44
CA VAL A 577 13.35 6.67 -0.38
C VAL A 577 12.75 6.24 -1.71
N ALA A 578 13.38 6.60 -2.83
CA ALA A 578 13.15 5.92 -4.10
C ALA A 578 14.34 5.02 -4.39
N ALA A 579 14.11 3.75 -4.72
CA ALA A 579 15.18 2.80 -4.99
C ALA A 579 14.81 1.81 -6.10
N GLU A 580 15.81 1.41 -6.86
CA GLU A 580 15.71 0.40 -7.91
C GLU A 580 16.99 -0.42 -7.95
N GLU A 581 16.84 -1.73 -8.12
CA GLU A 581 17.91 -2.58 -8.63
C GLU A 581 17.73 -2.84 -10.13
N THR A 582 18.79 -3.31 -10.80
CA THR A 582 18.75 -3.68 -12.22
C THR A 582 18.85 -5.19 -12.36
N HIS A 583 18.08 -5.76 -13.29
CA HIS A 583 18.17 -7.19 -13.61
C HIS A 583 18.06 -7.44 -15.14
N PRO A 584 18.92 -8.30 -15.76
CA PRO A 584 18.94 -8.47 -17.23
C PRO A 584 17.62 -9.02 -17.79
N LYS A 585 17.01 -9.98 -17.09
CA LYS A 585 15.70 -10.53 -17.44
C LYS A 585 14.59 -9.48 -17.44
N ILE A 586 14.49 -8.65 -16.39
CA ILE A 586 13.51 -7.56 -16.34
C ILE A 586 13.75 -6.59 -17.50
N ARG A 587 15.00 -6.22 -17.73
CA ARG A 587 15.39 -5.36 -18.86
C ARG A 587 14.90 -5.94 -20.19
N ALA A 588 15.19 -7.22 -20.45
CA ALA A 588 14.77 -7.91 -21.68
C ALA A 588 13.24 -7.98 -21.83
N ILE A 589 12.52 -8.23 -20.73
CA ILE A 589 11.04 -8.22 -20.71
C ILE A 589 10.52 -6.83 -21.09
N LEU A 590 11.02 -5.77 -20.46
CA LEU A 590 10.57 -4.40 -20.74
C LEU A 590 10.88 -3.96 -22.18
N GLN A 591 12.03 -4.38 -22.74
CA GLN A 591 12.34 -4.12 -24.15
C GLN A 591 11.36 -4.85 -25.08
N ARG A 592 11.05 -6.12 -24.81
CA ARG A 592 10.05 -6.89 -25.59
C ARG A 592 8.65 -6.27 -25.50
N LEU A 593 8.32 -5.65 -24.37
CA LEU A 593 7.07 -4.91 -24.15
C LEU A 593 7.08 -3.49 -24.76
N GLY A 594 8.23 -3.00 -25.26
CA GLY A 594 8.38 -1.64 -25.75
C GLY A 594 8.33 -0.56 -24.64
N MET A 595 8.54 -0.97 -23.40
CA MET A 595 8.51 -0.13 -22.19
C MET A 595 9.90 0.43 -21.84
N LEU A 596 10.95 -0.12 -22.45
CA LEU A 596 12.33 0.31 -22.30
C LEU A 596 13.00 0.43 -23.67
N ASP A 597 13.78 1.49 -23.85
CA ASP A 597 14.57 1.71 -25.05
C ASP A 597 15.94 0.98 -24.97
N ASP A 598 16.90 1.38 -25.81
CA ASP A 598 18.24 0.76 -25.82
C ASP A 598 19.19 1.33 -24.78
N ARG A 599 18.76 2.32 -23.96
CA ARG A 599 19.62 2.84 -22.90
C ARG A 599 19.88 1.75 -21.85
N PRO A 600 21.06 1.78 -21.20
CA PRO A 600 21.32 0.96 -20.04
C PRO A 600 20.42 1.37 -18.86
N THR A 601 20.03 0.40 -18.03
CA THR A 601 19.38 0.63 -16.74
C THR A 601 20.44 0.78 -15.66
N ALA A 602 20.18 1.64 -14.69
CA ALA A 602 21.08 1.85 -13.56
C ALA A 602 20.38 1.60 -12.24
N GLU A 603 20.99 0.80 -11.38
CA GLU A 603 20.54 0.70 -9.98
C GLU A 603 20.77 2.03 -9.25
N GLY A 604 20.12 2.18 -8.10
CA GLY A 604 20.45 3.24 -7.16
C GLY A 604 19.32 3.53 -6.18
N ALA A 605 19.60 4.42 -5.24
CA ALA A 605 18.63 4.92 -4.28
C ALA A 605 18.86 6.40 -3.98
N VAL A 606 17.76 7.13 -3.78
CA VAL A 606 17.78 8.52 -3.30
C VAL A 606 16.79 8.63 -2.16
N ALA A 607 17.25 9.21 -1.06
CA ALA A 607 16.47 9.42 0.14
C ALA A 607 16.37 10.91 0.49
N LEU A 608 15.22 11.32 1.02
CA LEU A 608 14.93 12.65 1.53
C LEU A 608 14.41 12.53 2.96
N VAL A 609 14.92 13.36 3.87
CA VAL A 609 14.27 13.60 5.17
C VAL A 609 13.35 14.79 5.02
N LEU A 610 12.07 14.55 5.25
CA LEU A 610 11.02 15.55 5.27
C LEU A 610 10.58 15.79 6.71
N GLU A 611 10.32 17.05 7.04
CA GLU A 611 9.83 17.43 8.36
C GLU A 611 8.70 18.46 8.23
N ARG A 612 7.78 18.45 9.19
CA ARG A 612 6.95 19.62 9.46
C ARG A 612 7.86 20.78 9.83
N ARG A 613 7.65 21.96 9.24
CA ARG A 613 8.52 23.12 9.42
C ARG A 613 8.67 23.49 10.89
N GLY A 614 7.59 23.43 11.68
CA GLY A 614 7.63 23.65 13.11
C GLY A 614 8.55 22.68 13.85
N ALA A 615 8.49 21.38 13.51
CA ALA A 615 9.33 20.34 14.11
C ALA A 615 10.82 20.52 13.74
N ALA A 616 11.09 20.84 12.47
CA ALA A 616 12.44 21.15 11.99
C ALA A 616 13.04 22.35 12.75
N LEU A 617 12.28 23.45 12.86
CA LEU A 617 12.72 24.65 13.58
C LEU A 617 12.90 24.40 15.08
N ALA A 618 12.04 23.59 15.71
CA ALA A 618 12.12 23.28 17.14
C ALA A 618 13.41 22.56 17.53
N ARG A 619 13.95 21.69 16.65
CA ARG A 619 15.24 21.02 16.85
C ARG A 619 16.45 21.79 16.29
N GLY A 620 16.23 22.96 15.67
CA GLY A 620 17.30 23.75 15.06
C GLY A 620 17.84 23.17 13.74
N ALA A 621 17.03 22.42 13.00
CA ALA A 621 17.41 21.81 11.74
C ALA A 621 17.77 22.84 10.66
N THR A 622 18.68 22.47 9.76
CA THR A 622 18.92 23.23 8.54
C THR A 622 17.84 22.90 7.52
N VAL A 623 17.01 23.89 7.18
CA VAL A 623 16.01 23.77 6.11
C VAL A 623 16.69 23.99 4.77
N ARG A 624 16.67 22.98 3.89
CA ARG A 624 17.30 23.04 2.55
C ARG A 624 16.34 23.54 1.49
N ALA A 625 15.07 23.12 1.57
CA ALA A 625 14.02 23.53 0.66
C ALA A 625 12.65 23.34 1.31
N LYS A 626 11.66 24.08 0.82
CA LYS A 626 10.24 23.87 1.10
C LYS A 626 9.65 23.02 -0.02
N LEU A 627 8.89 21.99 0.33
CA LEU A 627 8.09 21.21 -0.61
C LEU A 627 6.69 21.82 -0.69
N THR A 628 6.43 22.65 -1.71
CA THR A 628 5.19 23.44 -1.78
C THR A 628 4.00 22.69 -2.32
N SER A 629 4.21 21.87 -3.34
CA SER A 629 3.16 21.04 -3.90
C SER A 629 3.72 19.70 -4.38
N THR A 630 2.86 18.69 -4.35
CA THR A 630 3.11 17.37 -4.93
C THR A 630 1.79 16.90 -5.47
N ARG A 631 1.75 16.33 -6.67
CA ARG A 631 0.51 15.84 -7.27
C ARG A 631 0.78 14.64 -8.12
N VAL A 632 -0.15 13.68 -8.08
CA VAL A 632 -0.18 12.53 -8.99
C VAL A 632 -1.54 12.51 -9.66
N ALA A 633 -1.55 12.36 -10.98
CA ALA A 633 -2.76 12.37 -11.79
C ALA A 633 -2.78 11.19 -12.75
N TRP A 634 -3.95 10.58 -12.88
CA TRP A 634 -4.18 9.41 -13.73
C TRP A 634 -5.11 9.75 -14.90
N PRO A 635 -4.93 9.12 -16.07
CA PRO A 635 -5.66 9.50 -17.26
C PRO A 635 -7.13 9.06 -17.16
N PRO A 636 -8.09 9.89 -17.58
CA PRO A 636 -9.51 9.53 -17.57
C PRO A 636 -9.89 8.51 -18.65
N ARG A 637 -8.96 8.20 -19.57
CA ARG A 637 -9.16 7.27 -20.70
C ARG A 637 -7.81 6.82 -21.27
N HIS A 638 -7.82 5.74 -22.04
CA HIS A 638 -6.62 5.22 -22.69
C HIS A 638 -6.08 6.15 -23.79
N GLY A 639 -4.83 5.91 -24.15
CA GLY A 639 -4.15 6.56 -25.27
C GLY A 639 -3.62 7.95 -24.94
N LEU A 640 -2.89 8.49 -25.91
CA LEU A 640 -2.09 9.70 -25.74
C LEU A 640 -2.87 10.90 -25.20
N ARG A 641 -4.11 11.10 -25.68
CA ARG A 641 -4.92 12.24 -25.24
C ARG A 641 -5.28 12.15 -23.75
N GLY A 642 -5.48 10.94 -23.23
CA GLY A 642 -5.68 10.73 -21.79
C GLY A 642 -4.44 11.08 -20.99
N SER A 643 -3.26 10.64 -21.44
CA SER A 643 -1.98 10.96 -20.79
C SER A 643 -1.68 12.47 -20.79
N VAL A 644 -2.02 13.18 -21.88
CA VAL A 644 -1.91 14.66 -21.93
C VAL A 644 -2.83 15.33 -20.92
N ASP A 645 -4.05 14.82 -20.75
CA ASP A 645 -5.00 15.37 -19.77
C ASP A 645 -4.50 15.13 -18.34
N ALA A 646 -3.95 13.95 -18.04
CA ALA A 646 -3.31 13.65 -16.76
C ALA A 646 -2.12 14.58 -16.48
N TRP A 647 -1.25 14.78 -17.47
CA TRP A 647 -0.12 15.69 -17.37
C TRP A 647 -0.53 17.14 -17.08
N ARG A 648 -1.56 17.64 -17.78
CA ARG A 648 -2.11 18.98 -17.50
C ARG A 648 -2.68 19.06 -16.09
N ALA A 649 -3.47 18.07 -15.68
CA ALA A 649 -4.03 18.02 -14.34
C ALA A 649 -2.95 17.99 -13.25
N ALA A 650 -1.82 17.30 -13.48
CA ALA A 650 -0.70 17.31 -12.55
C ALA A 650 -0.06 18.71 -12.46
N LEU A 651 0.05 19.43 -13.58
CA LEU A 651 0.65 20.77 -13.65
C LEU A 651 -0.22 21.92 -13.13
N ASP A 652 -1.50 21.69 -12.81
CA ASP A 652 -2.39 22.75 -12.31
C ASP A 652 -1.82 23.45 -11.05
N ASP A 653 -1.05 22.73 -10.23
CA ASP A 653 -0.42 23.24 -9.00
C ASP A 653 1.11 23.45 -9.13
N ALA A 654 1.62 23.45 -10.36
CA ALA A 654 3.04 23.66 -10.62
C ALA A 654 3.41 25.15 -10.50
N GLU A 655 4.53 25.42 -9.87
CA GLU A 655 5.10 26.76 -9.77
C GLU A 655 6.50 26.82 -10.39
N GLY A 656 6.84 27.99 -10.93
CA GLY A 656 8.18 28.31 -11.44
C GLY A 656 8.65 27.43 -12.61
N THR A 657 9.93 27.05 -12.60
CA THR A 657 10.54 26.32 -13.71
C THR A 657 10.17 24.84 -13.68
N VAL A 658 9.49 24.36 -14.73
CA VAL A 658 9.14 22.95 -14.88
C VAL A 658 10.27 22.20 -15.58
N ARG A 659 10.78 21.14 -14.94
CA ARG A 659 11.76 20.18 -15.47
C ARG A 659 11.12 18.81 -15.57
N VAL A 660 11.19 18.19 -16.75
CA VAL A 660 10.57 16.88 -17.00
C VAL A 660 11.64 15.79 -17.00
N CYS A 661 11.53 14.84 -16.07
CA CYS A 661 12.36 13.64 -15.97
C CYS A 661 11.91 12.58 -16.96
N GLY A 662 12.87 11.87 -17.57
CA GLY A 662 12.57 10.76 -18.48
C GLY A 662 11.78 11.18 -19.73
N ALA A 663 11.94 12.43 -20.20
CA ALA A 663 11.53 12.76 -21.56
C ALA A 663 12.39 11.93 -22.49
N ASP A 664 11.79 10.89 -23.08
CA ASP A 664 12.42 10.07 -24.11
C ASP A 664 13.15 10.99 -25.09
N HIS A 665 14.47 10.86 -25.18
CA HIS A 665 15.28 11.64 -26.11
C HIS A 665 14.94 11.20 -27.52
N GLY A 666 14.02 11.92 -28.11
CA GLY A 666 13.58 11.72 -29.46
C GLY A 666 12.44 12.69 -29.69
N ASP A 667 12.71 13.74 -30.45
CA ASP A 667 11.75 14.65 -31.04
C ASP A 667 10.81 13.90 -32.03
N GLU A 668 10.44 12.65 -31.78
CA GLU A 668 9.87 11.73 -32.77
C GLU A 668 8.55 11.09 -32.32
N ARG A 669 8.29 10.91 -31.00
CA ARG A 669 6.97 10.42 -30.55
C ARG A 669 5.97 11.59 -30.52
N PRO A 670 4.81 11.49 -31.21
CA PRO A 670 3.82 12.57 -31.27
C PRO A 670 3.35 13.07 -29.90
N GLY A 671 3.39 12.20 -28.89
CA GLY A 671 2.98 12.52 -27.53
C GLY A 671 3.90 13.44 -26.77
N ASP A 672 5.21 13.23 -26.88
CA ASP A 672 6.22 14.05 -26.22
C ASP A 672 6.19 15.47 -26.78
N ARG A 673 6.00 15.61 -28.10
CA ARG A 673 5.80 16.91 -28.76
C ARG A 673 4.53 17.62 -28.31
N LEU A 674 3.43 16.91 -28.14
CA LEU A 674 2.15 17.49 -27.68
C LEU A 674 2.20 17.93 -26.22
N ILE A 675 2.90 17.17 -25.38
CA ILE A 675 3.11 17.48 -23.97
C ILE A 675 4.10 18.65 -23.80
N ALA A 676 5.19 18.66 -24.57
CA ALA A 676 6.12 19.80 -24.63
C ALA A 676 5.42 21.08 -25.15
N ARG A 677 4.47 20.95 -26.08
CA ARG A 677 3.63 22.09 -26.52
C ARG A 677 2.60 22.52 -25.49
N ALA A 678 2.20 21.65 -24.57
CA ALA A 678 1.28 21.96 -23.48
C ALA A 678 1.96 22.67 -22.29
N THR A 679 3.27 22.93 -22.37
CA THR A 679 4.07 23.66 -21.37
C THR A 679 4.69 24.91 -22.03
N PRO A 680 3.95 26.03 -22.11
CA PRO A 680 4.35 27.16 -22.97
C PRO A 680 5.61 27.91 -22.53
N GLU A 681 5.98 27.84 -21.24
CA GLU A 681 6.99 28.72 -20.64
C GLU A 681 8.33 28.05 -20.29
N ASN A 682 8.53 26.76 -20.55
CA ASN A 682 9.84 26.14 -20.32
C ASN A 682 10.20 25.16 -21.43
N ARG A 683 11.16 25.58 -22.26
CA ARG A 683 12.07 24.66 -22.94
C ARG A 683 12.91 23.97 -21.86
N GLY A 684 12.35 22.97 -21.19
CA GLY A 684 13.15 22.07 -20.38
C GLY A 684 14.25 21.52 -21.28
N GLN A 685 15.52 21.72 -20.92
CA GLN A 685 16.58 20.95 -21.53
C GLN A 685 16.23 19.48 -21.27
N PRO A 686 16.00 18.66 -22.30
CA PRO A 686 15.78 17.24 -22.06
C PRO A 686 17.06 16.75 -21.37
N GLY A 687 16.92 16.29 -20.13
CA GLY A 687 18.09 15.95 -19.32
C GLY A 687 18.87 14.87 -20.07
N GLU A 688 20.15 15.12 -20.39
CA GLU A 688 21.08 14.23 -21.11
C GLU A 688 21.37 12.91 -20.34
N GLU A 689 20.37 12.33 -19.67
CA GLU A 689 20.51 11.10 -18.92
C GLU A 689 20.60 9.94 -19.88
N ARG A 690 21.85 9.49 -20.08
CA ARG A 690 22.23 8.34 -20.91
C ARG A 690 21.77 7.00 -20.35
N VAL A 691 21.15 7.00 -19.17
CA VAL A 691 20.75 5.81 -18.41
C VAL A 691 19.28 5.94 -17.97
N GLU A 692 18.58 4.82 -17.88
CA GLU A 692 17.23 4.74 -17.31
C GLU A 692 17.31 4.42 -15.81
N ARG A 693 16.64 5.24 -14.99
CA ARG A 693 16.64 5.12 -13.51
C ARG A 693 15.26 4.88 -12.92
N HIS A 694 14.24 4.69 -13.76
CA HIS A 694 12.86 4.42 -13.34
C HIS A 694 12.38 5.37 -12.22
N SER A 695 11.91 4.84 -11.09
CA SER A 695 11.35 5.67 -10.00
C SER A 695 12.39 6.50 -9.25
N VAL A 696 13.69 6.18 -9.36
CA VAL A 696 14.80 6.95 -8.75
C VAL A 696 15.05 8.26 -9.49
N GLY A 697 14.91 8.28 -10.81
CA GLY A 697 15.23 9.44 -11.64
C GLY A 697 14.53 10.74 -11.21
N PRO A 698 13.20 10.74 -11.00
CA PRO A 698 12.49 11.92 -10.52
C PRO A 698 12.95 12.42 -9.14
N ILE A 699 13.20 11.51 -8.19
CA ILE A 699 13.64 11.89 -6.85
C ILE A 699 15.11 12.34 -6.84
N LEU A 700 15.96 11.78 -7.71
CA LEU A 700 17.30 12.29 -7.95
C LEU A 700 17.26 13.74 -8.49
N ALA A 701 16.33 14.07 -9.36
CA ALA A 701 16.17 15.43 -9.86
C ALA A 701 15.70 16.40 -8.76
N VAL A 702 14.81 15.97 -7.86
CA VAL A 702 14.44 16.72 -6.65
C VAL A 702 15.68 16.94 -5.77
N ALA A 703 16.41 15.88 -5.43
CA ALA A 703 17.62 15.94 -4.59
C ALA A 703 18.70 16.87 -5.18
N LYS A 704 18.94 16.80 -6.49
CA LYS A 704 19.86 17.70 -7.20
C LYS A 704 19.42 19.15 -7.10
N ALA A 705 18.13 19.42 -7.29
CA ALA A 705 17.60 20.77 -7.18
C ALA A 705 17.66 21.30 -5.75
N VAL A 706 17.46 20.46 -4.72
CA VAL A 706 17.67 20.84 -3.31
C VAL A 706 19.16 21.14 -3.03
N SER A 707 20.09 20.39 -3.62
CA SER A 707 21.52 20.47 -3.30
C SER A 707 22.30 21.58 -4.03
N HIS A 708 21.84 22.02 -5.21
CA HIS A 708 22.60 22.93 -6.09
C HIS A 708 22.02 24.35 -6.14
N SER A 709 21.05 24.64 -5.29
CA SER A 709 20.28 25.87 -5.38
C SER A 709 20.73 26.94 -4.41
N THR A 710 20.49 28.21 -4.78
CA THR A 710 20.81 29.38 -3.97
C THR A 710 19.55 30.03 -3.38
N PRO A 711 19.61 30.57 -2.14
CA PRO A 711 18.48 31.29 -1.56
C PRO A 711 17.99 32.42 -2.48
N GLY A 712 16.69 32.45 -2.79
CA GLY A 712 16.07 33.42 -3.70
C GLY A 712 15.87 32.96 -5.14
N ASP A 713 16.30 31.74 -5.49
CA ASP A 713 15.94 31.10 -6.75
C ASP A 713 14.41 30.90 -6.86
N SER A 714 13.87 30.99 -8.08
CA SER A 714 12.46 30.69 -8.35
C SER A 714 12.12 29.23 -8.06
N ALA A 715 10.86 28.95 -7.71
CA ALA A 715 10.34 27.58 -7.57
C ALA A 715 10.79 26.67 -8.73
N VAL A 716 11.08 25.41 -8.42
CA VAL A 716 11.38 24.39 -9.42
C VAL A 716 10.36 23.28 -9.27
N THR A 717 9.67 22.96 -10.36
CA THR A 717 8.77 21.81 -10.45
C THR A 717 9.46 20.69 -11.20
N ILE A 718 9.65 19.55 -10.53
CA ILE A 718 10.09 18.31 -11.16
C ILE A 718 8.85 17.51 -11.54
N GLY A 719 8.72 17.13 -12.81
CA GLY A 719 7.62 16.31 -13.30
C GLY A 719 8.11 15.01 -13.95
N ALA A 720 7.36 13.93 -13.79
CA ALA A 720 7.64 12.63 -14.39
C ALA A 720 6.37 12.00 -14.95
N ARG A 721 6.55 11.02 -15.84
CA ARG A 721 5.45 10.34 -16.55
C ARG A 721 5.57 8.85 -16.41
N ASP A 722 4.42 8.19 -16.49
CA ASP A 722 4.32 6.74 -16.53
C ASP A 722 3.80 6.24 -17.88
N GLU A 723 4.19 5.02 -18.24
CA GLU A 723 3.77 4.36 -19.49
C GLU A 723 2.27 4.03 -19.50
N ALA A 724 1.66 3.85 -18.32
CA ALA A 724 0.20 3.75 -18.17
C ALA A 724 -0.51 5.10 -18.41
N GLY A 725 0.24 6.19 -18.64
CA GLY A 725 -0.27 7.52 -18.93
C GLY A 725 -0.49 8.40 -17.71
N GLY A 726 -0.07 7.95 -16.53
CA GLY A 726 -0.04 8.78 -15.32
C GLY A 726 1.03 9.87 -15.38
N ALA A 727 0.86 10.88 -14.55
CA ALA A 727 1.80 12.00 -14.39
C ALA A 727 1.98 12.32 -12.91
N GLY A 728 3.20 12.63 -12.50
CA GLY A 728 3.52 13.06 -11.14
C GLY A 728 4.37 14.32 -11.15
N ILE A 729 4.15 15.23 -10.19
CA ILE A 729 4.98 16.41 -9.97
C ILE A 729 5.36 16.59 -8.50
N ALA A 730 6.49 17.25 -8.29
CA ALA A 730 6.93 17.80 -7.00
C ALA A 730 7.50 19.19 -7.22
N THR A 731 6.94 20.19 -6.55
CA THR A 731 7.39 21.58 -6.59
C THR A 731 8.12 21.92 -5.30
N ILE A 732 9.33 22.43 -5.47
CA ILE A 732 10.19 22.86 -4.38
C ILE A 732 10.49 24.34 -4.50
N ASN A 733 10.38 25.05 -3.37
CA ASN A 733 10.85 26.41 -3.20
C ASN A 733 12.10 26.40 -2.34
N LEU A 734 13.09 27.17 -2.76
CA LEU A 734 14.42 27.16 -2.17
C LEU A 734 14.44 28.23 -1.08
N VAL A 735 14.85 27.86 0.13
CA VAL A 735 14.69 28.68 1.35
C VAL A 735 16.00 29.35 1.74
#